data_AF-A0A846P6G4-F1
#
_entry.id   AF-A0A846P6G4-F1
#
_cell.length_a   1.000
_cell.length_b   1.000
_cell.length_c   1.000
_cell.angle_alpha   90.00
_cell.angle_beta   90.00
_cell.angle_gamma   90.00
#
_symmetry.space_group_name_H-M   'P 1'
#
loop_
_entity.id
_entity.type
_entity.pdbx_description
1 polymer ?
#
loop_
_entity_poly.entity_id
_entity_poly.type
_entity_poly.pdbx_seq_one_letter_code
_entity_poly.pdbx_strand_id
1 'polypeptide(L)'
;MKTICYSMGWLLIVTLLVSPLSARDNPRKSVRKNFQTRVMSGSRLNLDHFQPGETRLLTAQPDTFFLGSWTFEPIPSCDPQGWIGVDRTVQDGCYFHIDDFFGLGGGDFGRLEPLQGDQSLWCGARPDTVASPLCNYAVLPGYGDDWDQSWCFDCIEVPDTEAVSIDYLIAWDTEMDYDFVFVEYATKSTCDSLQGIDDIYFDDWVELTALDGIGVEQFRSDTIPSGHRGALKIRFRFVSNGTASDEDGVWDTDGAVILDSTTVRSASAVYDFEDFEDESAGDLATTDGDWECAERPGFGDYAGLYYGMTVVQEDHCEVNLSCIWAFINGSTDRYTCGGHPYMISVPYGYEPDRYLINEIWSPLIEWTGSGSEVELQFDVYRDLRFDGLVFYVWHVRTFVNECPGPWLDRGYVYYGFEKAWMTITEPVSDLIDPNASQIQVALGAWDMCEYWCGIYGSSGCHSDAPLFDNVKVYRIDNHGPSWYVEPIHLFQDNFASDGTLTGTVRADMAADILPIDNPAIRPGDSVVVSVNDLENNIGTCPYTGGPAVYLYAAVWPKYQGTKAASALSQDHSRWPLVDSVNAGGNTWYGFRMDTVFTGSEGSRTTPVPHRFCVDLNDNLFTPGDTVFFFFKAVSGPPANNITYWSEFTGTKNNMSEVIEDPMEFTCLPAGWWGLSDKLYVDNYDGLGAEAFFQWTFGYTCLGCYGEIDRYDVRGPASLAGNSLASRVVDVSQQMIPRYRTIIWNSGDLQKGTVGEGELYRRKEDDYSVLYMFLDQHTENNAGIYFSGDNIAQELDGMTTMSSQNFKNDFMPHELITGDHTDLHRILLPAWDR
;
A
#
# COMPACT_ATOMS: atom_id res chain seq x y z
N MET A 1 -23.19 6.02 64.86
CA MET A 1 -22.05 6.48 65.68
C MET A 1 -21.41 5.27 66.35
N LYS A 2 -20.17 4.94 65.95
CA LYS A 2 -19.09 4.19 66.66
C LYS A 2 -19.46 2.85 67.34
N THR A 3 -18.86 1.67 67.10
CA THR A 3 -17.55 1.29 66.53
C THR A 3 -17.55 -0.21 66.19
N ILE A 4 -16.69 -0.57 65.24
CA ILE A 4 -16.31 -1.84 64.60
C ILE A 4 -15.75 -2.92 65.55
N CYS A 5 -15.96 -4.21 65.24
CA CYS A 5 -14.91 -5.25 65.29
C CYS A 5 -15.28 -6.57 64.56
N TYR A 6 -14.23 -7.21 64.02
CA TYR A 6 -14.12 -8.36 63.10
C TYR A 6 -14.70 -9.71 63.59
N SER A 7 -15.04 -10.63 62.66
CA SER A 7 -14.25 -11.85 62.37
C SER A 7 -15.00 -12.93 61.56
N MET A 8 -14.16 -13.69 60.84
CA MET A 8 -14.32 -14.82 59.91
C MET A 8 -15.23 -16.00 60.34
N GLY A 9 -15.68 -16.78 59.35
CA GLY A 9 -15.97 -18.22 59.58
C GLY A 9 -16.89 -18.90 58.56
N TRP A 10 -16.28 -19.67 57.66
CA TRP A 10 -16.83 -20.62 56.69
C TRP A 10 -17.97 -21.56 57.18
N LEU A 11 -18.91 -21.93 56.30
CA LEU A 11 -19.43 -23.31 56.21
C LEU A 11 -20.12 -23.62 54.86
N LEU A 12 -19.71 -24.74 54.27
CA LEU A 12 -20.26 -25.42 53.09
C LEU A 12 -21.23 -26.52 53.58
N ILE A 13 -22.33 -26.85 52.87
CA ILE A 13 -22.95 -28.21 52.77
C ILE A 13 -24.11 -28.24 51.73
N VAL A 14 -23.85 -28.97 50.63
CA VAL A 14 -24.59 -30.06 49.94
C VAL A 14 -26.15 -30.05 49.86
N THR A 15 -26.61 -29.73 48.65
CA THR A 15 -27.54 -30.44 47.71
C THR A 15 -28.55 -31.55 48.14
N LEU A 16 -29.78 -31.38 47.61
CA LEU A 16 -30.58 -32.26 46.70
C LEU A 16 -31.75 -33.17 47.18
N LEU A 17 -32.84 -33.06 46.37
CA LEU A 17 -33.96 -34.00 46.04
C LEU A 17 -35.22 -33.93 46.94
N VAL A 18 -36.47 -33.91 46.44
CA VAL A 18 -37.15 -34.79 45.45
C VAL A 18 -38.40 -34.12 44.80
N SER A 19 -38.51 -34.20 43.46
CA SER A 19 -39.60 -34.60 42.50
C SER A 19 -41.08 -34.72 42.96
N PRO A 20 -42.14 -34.82 42.08
CA PRO A 20 -42.13 -35.40 40.72
C PRO A 20 -43.09 -34.90 39.59
N LEU A 21 -42.65 -35.20 38.36
CA LEU A 21 -43.31 -35.72 37.14
C LEU A 21 -44.78 -35.43 36.76
N SER A 22 -44.97 -35.04 35.49
CA SER A 22 -45.74 -35.83 34.50
C SER A 22 -45.27 -35.53 33.07
N ALA A 23 -44.92 -36.59 32.34
CA ALA A 23 -44.36 -36.60 30.99
C ALA A 23 -45.43 -36.73 29.90
N ARG A 24 -45.06 -36.33 28.66
CA ARG A 24 -45.57 -36.94 27.43
C ARG A 24 -44.44 -36.99 26.39
N ASP A 25 -43.92 -38.19 26.17
CA ASP A 25 -42.99 -38.58 25.09
C ASP A 25 -43.66 -38.39 23.71
N ASN A 26 -43.00 -38.19 22.56
CA ASN A 26 -41.98 -39.04 21.89
C ASN A 26 -41.67 -38.39 20.48
N PRO A 27 -40.77 -38.90 19.60
CA PRO A 27 -39.30 -38.99 19.66
C PRO A 27 -38.57 -38.46 18.37
N ARG A 28 -37.29 -38.07 18.48
CA ARG A 28 -36.17 -38.47 17.60
C ARG A 28 -34.83 -37.85 18.07
N LYS A 29 -34.04 -38.67 18.77
CA LYS A 29 -32.57 -38.58 18.91
C LYS A 29 -31.95 -38.91 17.54
N SER A 30 -30.78 -38.50 17.08
CA SER A 30 -29.49 -37.99 17.60
C SER A 30 -28.74 -37.43 16.37
N VAL A 31 -27.79 -36.50 16.40
CA VAL A 31 -26.50 -36.50 17.10
C VAL A 31 -26.03 -35.04 17.19
N ARG A 32 -25.94 -34.50 18.41
CA ARG A 32 -25.18 -33.29 18.72
C ARG A 32 -23.75 -33.72 19.03
N LYS A 33 -22.76 -33.04 18.43
CA LYS A 33 -21.42 -32.92 18.99
C LYS A 33 -21.08 -31.44 19.10
N ASN A 34 -20.99 -31.02 20.35
CA ASN A 34 -20.32 -29.87 20.96
C ASN A 34 -19.48 -28.98 20.01
N PHE A 35 -19.99 -27.77 19.74
CA PHE A 35 -19.14 -26.59 19.63
C PHE A 35 -18.89 -26.11 21.07
N GLN A 36 -17.70 -26.33 21.60
CA GLN A 36 -17.20 -25.68 22.81
C GLN A 36 -16.05 -24.78 22.38
N THR A 37 -16.33 -23.52 22.09
CA THR A 37 -15.30 -22.49 21.97
C THR A 37 -14.83 -22.09 23.38
N ARG A 38 -13.51 -22.05 23.55
CA ARG A 38 -12.83 -21.67 24.79
C ARG A 38 -13.09 -20.19 25.07
N VAL A 39 -13.62 -19.89 26.26
CA VAL A 39 -13.56 -18.54 26.83
C VAL A 39 -12.09 -18.22 27.13
N MET A 40 -11.48 -17.32 26.36
CA MET A 40 -10.16 -16.76 26.68
C MET A 40 -10.33 -15.71 27.78
N SER A 41 -9.67 -15.94 28.91
CA SER A 41 -9.61 -15.02 30.05
C SER A 41 -8.73 -13.82 29.70
N GLY A 42 -9.20 -12.62 30.06
CA GLY A 42 -8.58 -11.34 29.71
C GLY A 42 -7.08 -11.22 30.01
N SER A 43 -6.35 -10.91 28.95
CA SER A 43 -5.12 -10.13 28.96
C SER A 43 -5.42 -8.86 28.16
N ARG A 44 -5.08 -7.69 28.71
CA ARG A 44 -5.23 -6.39 28.04
C ARG A 44 -4.37 -6.41 26.78
N LEU A 45 -5.00 -6.40 25.62
CA LEU A 45 -4.39 -6.13 24.33
C LEU A 45 -4.46 -4.62 24.11
N ASN A 46 -3.31 -3.98 23.93
CA ASN A 46 -3.25 -2.64 23.35
C ASN A 46 -3.62 -2.82 21.87
N LEU A 47 -4.69 -2.14 21.45
CA LEU A 47 -5.29 -2.19 20.13
C LEU A 47 -5.17 -0.78 19.58
N ASP A 48 -4.16 -0.54 18.75
CA ASP A 48 -4.02 0.70 17.99
C ASP A 48 -3.55 0.32 16.56
N HIS A 49 -4.32 0.76 15.55
CA HIS A 49 -4.00 0.77 14.11
C HIS A 49 -3.65 -0.58 13.45
N PHE A 50 -4.64 -1.46 13.30
CA PHE A 50 -4.51 -2.66 12.47
C PHE A 50 -4.52 -2.29 10.96
N GLN A 51 -3.33 -2.26 10.37
CA GLN A 51 -3.11 -2.38 8.92
C GLN A 51 -3.59 -3.76 8.43
N PRO A 52 -3.90 -3.94 7.12
CA PRO A 52 -4.30 -5.23 6.57
C PRO A 52 -3.17 -6.26 6.69
N GLY A 53 -3.19 -7.06 7.75
CA GLY A 53 -2.19 -8.09 8.03
C GLY A 53 -2.35 -8.80 9.37
N GLU A 54 -3.05 -8.19 10.33
CA GLU A 54 -3.12 -8.74 11.68
C GLU A 54 -4.44 -9.50 11.94
N THR A 55 -4.45 -10.80 11.65
CA THR A 55 -5.30 -11.77 12.38
C THR A 55 -4.52 -13.07 12.53
N ARG A 56 -3.60 -13.10 13.51
CA ARG A 56 -3.01 -14.37 13.95
C ARG A 56 -3.20 -14.56 15.45
N LEU A 57 -4.17 -15.42 15.78
CA LEU A 57 -4.21 -16.11 17.06
C LEU A 57 -2.91 -16.91 17.22
N LEU A 58 -2.10 -16.51 18.20
CA LEU A 58 -0.87 -17.18 18.64
C LEU A 58 -1.14 -18.65 19.02
N THR A 59 -1.15 -19.55 18.04
CA THR A 59 -0.90 -20.98 18.26
C THR A 59 0.60 -21.20 18.34
N ALA A 60 1.04 -22.10 19.23
CA ALA A 60 2.44 -22.36 19.59
C ALA A 60 3.42 -22.18 18.42
N GLN A 61 4.35 -21.23 18.55
CA GLN A 61 5.23 -20.83 17.46
C GLN A 61 6.06 -22.02 16.95
N PRO A 62 6.12 -22.22 15.62
CA PRO A 62 7.20 -22.97 14.99
C PRO A 62 8.56 -22.38 15.37
N ASP A 63 9.64 -23.14 15.20
CA ASP A 63 10.99 -22.63 15.47
C ASP A 63 11.20 -21.32 14.70
N THR A 64 11.40 -20.21 15.42
CA THR A 64 11.59 -18.87 14.82
C THR A 64 13.07 -18.54 14.81
N PHE A 65 13.59 -18.21 13.63
CA PHE A 65 14.99 -17.89 13.40
C PHE A 65 15.16 -16.40 13.12
N PHE A 66 16.01 -15.71 13.88
CA PHE A 66 16.34 -14.31 13.60
C PHE A 66 17.34 -14.25 12.45
N LEU A 67 16.97 -13.58 11.36
CA LEU A 67 17.92 -13.19 10.32
C LEU A 67 18.73 -11.97 10.77
N GLY A 68 18.07 -11.01 11.41
CA GLY A 68 18.70 -9.83 11.96
C GLY A 68 17.88 -9.19 13.08
N SER A 69 18.55 -8.49 14.00
CA SER A 69 17.91 -7.74 15.07
C SER A 69 18.81 -6.59 15.51
N TRP A 70 18.22 -5.41 15.57
CA TRP A 70 18.89 -4.16 15.90
C TRP A 70 18.07 -3.41 16.93
N THR A 71 18.76 -2.86 17.92
CA THR A 71 18.17 -1.99 18.95
C THR A 71 18.91 -0.66 19.04
N PHE A 72 19.92 -0.45 18.18
CA PHE A 72 20.78 0.74 18.07
C PHE A 72 21.50 1.20 19.36
N GLU A 73 21.45 0.38 20.40
CA GLU A 73 22.13 0.56 21.68
C GLU A 73 23.62 0.23 21.58
N PRO A 74 24.50 1.15 22.02
CA PRO A 74 25.50 0.76 23.00
C PRO A 74 25.95 1.86 23.96
N ILE A 75 26.36 1.43 25.15
CA ILE A 75 27.00 2.27 26.17
C ILE A 75 28.45 2.56 25.71
N PRO A 76 28.90 3.83 25.59
CA PRO A 76 28.28 5.06 26.10
C PRO A 76 27.61 5.98 25.05
N SER A 77 27.48 5.59 23.79
CA SER A 77 26.91 6.44 22.73
C SER A 77 26.23 5.58 21.67
N CYS A 78 25.10 6.06 21.14
CA CYS A 78 24.33 5.40 20.09
C CYS A 78 25.19 4.86 18.94
N ASP A 79 24.88 3.65 18.47
CA ASP A 79 25.59 2.96 17.39
C ASP A 79 24.57 2.57 16.33
N PRO A 80 24.79 2.97 15.07
CA PRO A 80 23.91 2.59 13.98
C PRO A 80 23.92 1.07 13.71
N GLN A 81 24.84 0.31 14.30
CA GLN A 81 24.92 -1.16 14.16
C GLN A 81 24.98 -1.61 12.69
N GLY A 82 25.68 -0.82 11.86
CA GLY A 82 25.86 -1.05 10.43
C GLY A 82 24.79 -0.42 9.53
N TRP A 83 23.75 0.20 10.09
CA TRP A 83 22.78 0.96 9.32
C TRP A 83 23.39 2.27 8.83
N ILE A 84 22.93 2.75 7.67
CA ILE A 84 23.38 3.99 7.06
C ILE A 84 22.18 4.87 6.69
N GLY A 85 22.34 6.19 6.79
CA GLY A 85 21.41 7.14 6.19
C GLY A 85 21.63 7.20 4.68
N VAL A 86 20.53 7.39 3.94
CA VAL A 86 20.53 7.49 2.48
C VAL A 86 19.54 8.59 2.08
N ASP A 87 20.02 9.51 1.26
CA ASP A 87 19.19 10.45 0.53
C ASP A 87 18.85 9.86 -0.84
N ARG A 88 17.60 9.45 -1.01
CA ARG A 88 17.11 8.83 -2.26
C ARG A 88 16.84 9.85 -3.36
N THR A 89 16.94 11.14 -3.07
CA THR A 89 16.88 12.19 -4.09
C THR A 89 18.22 12.41 -4.79
N VAL A 90 19.30 11.79 -4.28
CA VAL A 90 20.58 11.70 -4.98
C VAL A 90 20.48 10.61 -6.04
N GLN A 91 20.89 10.93 -7.26
CA GLN A 91 20.97 9.96 -8.35
C GLN A 91 22.12 8.98 -8.12
N ASP A 92 21.90 7.70 -8.47
CA ASP A 92 22.91 6.66 -8.34
C ASP A 92 23.94 6.75 -9.48
N GLY A 93 24.85 7.72 -9.38
CA GLY A 93 25.94 7.92 -10.31
C GLY A 93 25.56 8.67 -11.59
N CYS A 94 26.57 8.79 -12.46
CA CYS A 94 26.51 9.57 -13.69
C CYS A 94 26.54 8.65 -14.90
N TYR A 95 25.52 8.78 -15.75
CA TYR A 95 25.37 7.98 -16.96
C TYR A 95 25.58 8.79 -18.25
N PHE A 96 25.79 10.11 -18.15
CA PHE A 96 26.38 10.89 -19.23
C PHE A 96 27.90 10.72 -19.25
N HIS A 97 28.42 10.17 -20.34
CA HIS A 97 29.85 9.97 -20.52
C HIS A 97 30.21 9.98 -22.00
N ILE A 98 31.47 10.30 -22.29
CA ILE A 98 31.98 10.27 -23.66
C ILE A 98 32.29 8.83 -24.02
N ASP A 99 31.92 8.39 -25.22
CA ASP A 99 31.99 6.99 -25.60
C ASP A 99 32.47 6.79 -27.05
N ASP A 100 33.25 5.73 -27.28
CA ASP A 100 33.76 5.33 -28.60
C ASP A 100 32.94 4.20 -29.26
N PHE A 101 31.95 3.70 -28.53
CA PHE A 101 31.07 2.56 -28.81
C PHE A 101 31.80 1.27 -29.21
N PHE A 102 33.11 1.20 -28.98
CA PHE A 102 33.93 0.09 -29.40
C PHE A 102 33.54 -1.17 -28.63
N GLY A 103 33.21 -2.21 -29.39
CA GLY A 103 32.80 -3.51 -28.84
C GLY A 103 31.30 -3.65 -28.58
N LEU A 104 30.50 -2.58 -28.73
CA LEU A 104 29.04 -2.62 -28.56
C LEU A 104 28.31 -3.10 -29.83
N GLY A 105 28.98 -3.10 -30.98
CA GLY A 105 28.44 -3.69 -32.22
C GLY A 105 27.23 -2.96 -32.80
N GLY A 106 27.03 -1.69 -32.41
CA GLY A 106 25.85 -0.90 -32.74
C GLY A 106 24.70 -1.06 -31.75
N GLY A 107 24.84 -1.87 -30.68
CA GLY A 107 23.72 -2.16 -29.78
C GLY A 107 22.69 -3.11 -30.40
N ASP A 108 21.54 -3.24 -29.75
CA ASP A 108 20.46 -4.12 -30.21
C ASP A 108 19.68 -3.52 -31.38
N PHE A 109 19.66 -2.18 -31.48
CA PHE A 109 18.95 -1.45 -32.53
C PHE A 109 19.85 -0.83 -33.59
N GLY A 110 21.17 -0.95 -33.45
CA GLY A 110 22.14 -0.46 -34.42
C GLY A 110 22.43 1.04 -34.30
N ARG A 111 22.18 1.65 -33.14
CA ARG A 111 22.32 3.08 -32.87
C ARG A 111 23.54 3.46 -32.04
N LEU A 112 24.21 2.50 -31.40
CA LEU A 112 25.45 2.75 -30.66
C LEU A 112 26.66 2.93 -31.59
N GLU A 113 26.70 4.08 -32.23
CA GLU A 113 27.80 4.56 -33.05
C GLU A 113 28.00 6.07 -32.87
N PRO A 114 29.25 6.59 -32.97
CA PRO A 114 29.48 8.03 -32.95
C PRO A 114 28.69 8.71 -34.08
N LEU A 115 28.04 9.85 -33.79
CA LEU A 115 27.28 10.59 -34.79
C LEU A 115 28.21 11.25 -35.82
N GLN A 116 29.40 11.66 -35.38
CA GLN A 116 30.51 12.15 -36.16
C GLN A 116 31.82 11.66 -35.52
N GLY A 117 32.90 11.62 -36.31
CA GLY A 117 34.22 11.27 -35.77
C GLY A 117 34.30 9.83 -35.24
N ASP A 118 35.11 9.64 -34.20
CA ASP A 118 35.33 8.37 -33.52
C ASP A 118 34.66 8.33 -32.12
N GLN A 119 34.16 9.45 -31.59
CA GLN A 119 33.55 9.53 -30.25
C GLN A 119 32.29 10.44 -30.22
N SER A 120 31.39 10.19 -29.28
CA SER A 120 30.26 11.08 -28.99
C SER A 120 29.92 11.05 -27.49
N LEU A 121 29.21 12.05 -27.00
CA LEU A 121 28.62 12.03 -25.67
C LEU A 121 27.40 11.10 -25.67
N TRP A 122 27.27 10.24 -24.66
CA TRP A 122 26.19 9.27 -24.54
C TRP A 122 25.61 9.24 -23.12
N CYS A 123 24.29 9.19 -23.02
CA CYS A 123 23.57 8.88 -21.79
C CYS A 123 23.08 7.43 -21.84
N GLY A 124 23.74 6.55 -21.10
CA GLY A 124 23.41 5.13 -21.05
C GLY A 124 24.43 4.32 -20.24
N ALA A 125 24.22 3.02 -20.16
CA ALA A 125 25.10 2.09 -19.47
C ALA A 125 25.58 0.99 -20.42
N ARG A 126 26.88 0.66 -20.38
CA ARG A 126 27.44 -0.45 -21.15
C ARG A 126 27.15 -1.81 -20.49
N PRO A 127 27.16 -2.93 -21.24
CA PRO A 127 27.03 -4.28 -20.66
C PRO A 127 28.24 -4.73 -19.84
N ASP A 128 29.42 -4.14 -20.08
CA ASP A 128 30.64 -4.48 -19.35
C ASP A 128 30.81 -3.69 -18.04
N THR A 129 30.02 -2.63 -17.85
CA THR A 129 29.80 -1.96 -16.55
C THR A 129 28.82 -2.75 -15.69
N VAL A 130 29.18 -3.98 -15.31
CA VAL A 130 28.38 -4.86 -14.43
C VAL A 130 28.49 -4.49 -12.94
N ALA A 131 28.59 -3.19 -12.64
CA ALA A 131 28.58 -2.70 -11.26
C ALA A 131 27.17 -2.78 -10.67
N SER A 132 27.06 -2.86 -9.36
CA SER A 132 25.78 -2.62 -8.67
C SER A 132 25.41 -1.14 -8.84
N PRO A 133 24.17 -0.77 -9.25
CA PRO A 133 22.99 -1.63 -9.41
C PRO A 133 22.78 -2.24 -10.81
N LEU A 134 23.50 -1.80 -11.84
CA LEU A 134 23.34 -2.22 -13.25
C LEU A 134 23.37 -3.74 -13.48
N CYS A 135 24.01 -4.51 -12.60
CA CYS A 135 24.11 -5.95 -12.75
C CYS A 135 22.77 -6.72 -12.67
N ASN A 136 21.67 -6.03 -12.37
CA ASN A 136 20.31 -6.58 -12.41
C ASN A 136 19.45 -6.09 -13.58
N TYR A 137 19.97 -5.26 -14.47
CA TYR A 137 19.21 -4.79 -15.62
C TYR A 137 18.83 -5.99 -16.50
N ALA A 138 17.59 -6.01 -16.96
CA ALA A 138 17.09 -7.06 -17.82
C ALA A 138 17.85 -7.07 -19.16
N VAL A 139 18.14 -5.89 -19.70
CA VAL A 139 18.87 -5.66 -20.94
C VAL A 139 19.95 -4.60 -20.73
N LEU A 140 21.11 -4.81 -21.33
CA LEU A 140 22.18 -3.83 -21.47
C LEU A 140 22.82 -4.04 -22.84
N PRO A 141 23.26 -2.98 -23.55
CA PRO A 141 23.33 -1.58 -23.13
C PRO A 141 21.95 -0.90 -23.05
N GLY A 142 21.82 0.20 -22.30
CA GLY A 142 20.51 0.80 -22.07
C GLY A 142 20.49 1.96 -21.05
N TYR A 143 19.30 2.46 -20.71
CA TYR A 143 19.05 3.35 -19.57
C TYR A 143 18.12 2.69 -18.53
N GLY A 144 18.01 3.28 -17.34
CA GLY A 144 17.22 2.73 -16.24
C GLY A 144 16.01 3.56 -15.80
N ASP A 145 15.26 2.99 -14.87
CA ASP A 145 14.10 3.63 -14.26
C ASP A 145 14.54 4.75 -13.30
N ASP A 146 13.72 5.80 -13.16
CA ASP A 146 13.94 6.96 -12.27
C ASP A 146 15.28 7.71 -12.47
N TRP A 147 15.86 7.64 -13.67
CA TRP A 147 17.07 8.39 -14.01
C TRP A 147 16.75 9.88 -14.15
N ASP A 148 17.55 10.75 -13.54
CA ASP A 148 17.57 12.21 -13.72
C ASP A 148 19.02 12.65 -13.95
N GLN A 149 19.46 12.50 -15.19
CA GLN A 149 20.86 12.64 -15.60
C GLN A 149 21.06 13.98 -16.30
N SER A 150 22.18 14.66 -16.07
CA SER A 150 22.45 15.95 -16.70
C SER A 150 23.91 16.12 -17.12
N TRP A 151 24.11 16.67 -18.32
CA TRP A 151 25.40 17.14 -18.83
C TRP A 151 25.36 18.65 -18.98
N CYS A 152 26.17 19.35 -18.20
CA CYS A 152 26.07 20.80 -18.02
C CYS A 152 27.30 21.52 -18.56
N PHE A 153 27.03 22.67 -19.18
CA PHE A 153 28.00 23.71 -19.45
C PHE A 153 27.89 24.78 -18.36
N ASP A 154 28.95 24.96 -17.56
CA ASP A 154 28.81 25.65 -16.27
C ASP A 154 28.48 27.14 -16.39
N CYS A 155 29.11 27.89 -17.29
CA CYS A 155 28.84 29.33 -17.42
C CYS A 155 29.45 30.02 -18.67
N ILE A 156 28.66 30.86 -19.35
CA ILE A 156 29.14 31.84 -20.34
C ILE A 156 28.59 33.25 -20.13
N GLU A 157 29.46 34.24 -20.31
CA GLU A 157 29.09 35.66 -20.34
C GLU A 157 28.70 36.11 -21.75
N VAL A 158 27.41 36.36 -21.96
CA VAL A 158 26.86 36.86 -23.23
C VAL A 158 26.16 38.19 -23.00
N PRO A 159 26.33 39.20 -23.89
CA PRO A 159 25.54 40.42 -23.80
C PRO A 159 24.04 40.11 -23.90
N ASP A 160 23.24 40.61 -22.95
CA ASP A 160 21.78 40.43 -22.91
C ASP A 160 21.05 40.89 -24.19
N THR A 161 21.70 41.67 -25.05
CA THR A 161 21.17 42.09 -26.35
C THR A 161 21.25 41.01 -27.43
N GLU A 162 21.95 39.91 -27.19
CA GLU A 162 22.19 38.84 -28.16
C GLU A 162 21.39 37.59 -27.80
N ALA A 163 20.96 36.86 -28.82
CA ALA A 163 20.44 35.51 -28.65
C ALA A 163 21.61 34.51 -28.72
N VAL A 164 21.52 33.42 -27.98
CA VAL A 164 22.49 32.33 -27.99
C VAL A 164 21.86 31.11 -28.63
N SER A 165 22.56 30.51 -29.57
CA SER A 165 22.17 29.26 -30.21
C SER A 165 23.07 28.14 -29.70
N ILE A 166 22.47 26.99 -29.42
CA ILE A 166 23.12 25.73 -29.10
C ILE A 166 22.86 24.83 -30.32
N ASP A 167 23.89 24.62 -31.13
CA ASP A 167 23.81 23.79 -32.33
C ASP A 167 24.48 22.44 -32.07
N TYR A 168 23.87 21.32 -32.46
CA TYR A 168 24.40 19.99 -32.14
C TYR A 168 23.83 18.91 -33.08
N LEU A 169 24.46 17.74 -33.07
CA LEU A 169 23.94 16.49 -33.61
C LEU A 169 23.33 15.68 -32.46
N ILE A 170 22.23 14.99 -32.74
CA ILE A 170 21.56 14.18 -31.71
C ILE A 170 20.93 12.91 -32.30
N ALA A 171 21.01 11.82 -31.56
CA ALA A 171 20.17 10.64 -31.68
C ALA A 171 19.59 10.31 -30.32
N TRP A 172 18.31 9.92 -30.26
CA TRP A 172 17.65 9.56 -28.99
C TRP A 172 16.71 8.37 -29.19
N ASP A 173 16.52 7.64 -28.09
CA ASP A 173 15.74 6.41 -28.01
C ASP A 173 15.18 6.30 -26.59
N THR A 174 13.96 6.82 -26.39
CA THR A 174 13.29 6.88 -25.07
C THR A 174 11.87 6.34 -25.16
N GLU A 175 11.26 6.00 -24.02
CA GLU A 175 9.83 5.70 -23.94
C GLU A 175 9.01 6.93 -24.38
N MET A 176 8.18 6.75 -25.41
CA MET A 176 7.37 7.83 -25.98
C MET A 176 6.33 8.35 -24.98
N ASP A 177 6.17 9.68 -24.90
CA ASP A 177 5.27 10.42 -24.00
C ASP A 177 5.61 10.35 -22.49
N TYR A 178 6.62 9.58 -22.07
CA TYR A 178 6.94 9.34 -20.65
C TYR A 178 8.37 9.74 -20.29
N ASP A 179 9.34 9.39 -21.13
CA ASP A 179 10.76 9.64 -20.89
C ASP A 179 11.31 10.68 -21.87
N PHE A 180 12.07 11.64 -21.35
CA PHE A 180 12.38 12.85 -22.08
C PHE A 180 13.84 13.25 -22.02
N VAL A 181 14.36 13.70 -23.15
CA VAL A 181 15.60 14.45 -23.26
C VAL A 181 15.26 15.93 -23.40
N PHE A 182 15.74 16.74 -22.45
CA PHE A 182 15.55 18.19 -22.42
C PHE A 182 16.82 18.92 -22.81
N VAL A 183 16.65 20.09 -23.46
CA VAL A 183 17.68 21.12 -23.51
C VAL A 183 17.19 22.34 -22.76
N GLU A 184 17.98 22.78 -21.80
CA GLU A 184 17.57 23.79 -20.85
C GLU A 184 18.68 24.82 -20.65
N TYR A 185 18.28 26.01 -20.20
CA TYR A 185 19.23 27.03 -19.79
C TYR A 185 18.83 27.67 -18.46
N ALA A 186 19.81 28.17 -17.72
CA ALA A 186 19.60 28.96 -16.52
C ALA A 186 20.40 30.25 -16.58
N THR A 187 20.03 31.25 -15.78
CA THR A 187 20.74 32.53 -15.70
C THR A 187 21.42 32.72 -14.34
N LYS A 188 22.71 33.04 -14.36
CA LYS A 188 23.51 33.42 -13.19
C LYS A 188 23.83 34.92 -13.21
N SER A 189 24.13 35.51 -12.05
CA SER A 189 24.46 36.94 -11.97
C SER A 189 25.80 37.30 -12.66
N THR A 190 26.82 36.44 -12.52
CA THR A 190 28.12 36.47 -13.22
C THR A 190 28.77 35.08 -13.18
N CYS A 191 29.72 34.76 -14.06
CA CYS A 191 30.51 33.52 -13.95
C CYS A 191 31.52 33.49 -12.79
N ASP A 192 31.81 34.63 -12.16
CA ASP A 192 32.78 34.78 -11.06
C ASP A 192 32.18 34.62 -9.64
N SER A 193 30.90 34.26 -9.50
CA SER A 193 30.28 34.06 -8.17
C SER A 193 30.78 32.78 -7.49
N LEU A 194 31.95 32.88 -6.87
CA LEU A 194 32.54 31.89 -5.97
C LEU A 194 31.57 31.51 -4.83
N GLN A 195 31.21 30.22 -4.77
CA GLN A 195 31.02 29.41 -3.55
C GLN A 195 30.42 30.14 -2.33
N GLY A 196 29.28 30.79 -2.50
CA GLY A 196 28.51 31.43 -1.43
C GLY A 196 27.12 30.83 -1.37
N ILE A 197 26.75 30.35 -0.18
CA ILE A 197 25.55 29.57 0.20
C ILE A 197 24.18 30.10 -0.30
N ASP A 198 24.10 31.28 -0.95
CA ASP A 198 22.85 31.86 -1.44
C ASP A 198 22.51 31.53 -2.92
N ASP A 199 23.44 30.99 -3.72
CA ASP A 199 23.21 30.58 -5.14
C ASP A 199 23.24 29.04 -5.33
N ILE A 200 23.38 28.26 -4.24
CA ILE A 200 23.65 26.81 -4.28
C ILE A 200 22.39 25.94 -4.34
N TYR A 201 21.20 26.51 -4.17
CA TYR A 201 19.96 25.74 -4.16
C TYR A 201 19.09 26.07 -5.36
N PHE A 202 19.31 25.30 -6.43
CA PHE A 202 18.46 25.11 -7.60
C PHE A 202 18.39 26.31 -8.56
N ASP A 203 19.17 26.24 -9.66
CA ASP A 203 19.06 27.14 -10.80
C ASP A 203 17.64 27.09 -11.40
N ASP A 204 17.02 28.24 -11.70
CA ASP A 204 15.73 28.35 -12.41
C ASP A 204 15.90 27.92 -13.88
N TRP A 205 15.94 26.61 -14.14
CA TRP A 205 16.08 26.06 -15.49
C TRP A 205 14.84 26.35 -16.34
N VAL A 206 15.09 26.80 -17.57
CA VAL A 206 14.06 27.09 -18.58
C VAL A 206 14.23 26.10 -19.73
N GLU A 207 13.18 25.34 -19.99
CA GLU A 207 13.10 24.42 -21.12
C GLU A 207 13.12 25.17 -22.46
N LEU A 208 14.03 24.76 -23.35
CA LEU A 208 14.05 25.16 -24.76
C LEU A 208 13.34 24.11 -25.62
N THR A 209 13.58 22.84 -25.31
CA THR A 209 12.92 21.70 -25.97
C THR A 209 12.85 20.49 -25.04
N ALA A 210 11.85 19.64 -25.31
CA ALA A 210 11.75 18.27 -24.83
C ALA A 210 11.66 17.33 -26.05
N LEU A 211 12.34 16.18 -25.98
CA LEU A 211 12.38 15.15 -27.03
C LEU A 211 12.05 13.80 -26.41
N ASP A 212 11.24 13.02 -27.10
CA ASP A 212 10.81 11.69 -26.68
C ASP A 212 10.74 10.72 -27.88
N GLY A 213 10.59 9.43 -27.59
CA GLY A 213 10.51 8.40 -28.60
C GLY A 213 11.85 8.17 -29.30
N ILE A 214 11.81 7.96 -30.61
CA ILE A 214 12.99 7.55 -31.40
C ILE A 214 13.25 8.58 -32.49
N GLY A 215 14.46 9.14 -32.51
CA GLY A 215 14.83 10.15 -33.50
C GLY A 215 16.33 10.29 -33.75
N VAL A 216 16.67 10.88 -34.89
CA VAL A 216 18.03 11.29 -35.26
C VAL A 216 17.95 12.61 -36.01
N GLU A 217 18.69 13.62 -35.57
CA GLU A 217 18.84 14.91 -36.23
C GLU A 217 20.31 15.21 -36.53
N GLN A 218 20.62 15.32 -37.82
CA GLN A 218 21.97 15.63 -38.33
C GLN A 218 22.35 17.12 -38.23
N PHE A 219 21.44 17.93 -37.67
CA PHE A 219 21.69 19.32 -37.28
C PHE A 219 20.44 19.80 -36.53
N ARG A 220 20.62 20.11 -35.25
CA ARG A 220 19.62 20.75 -34.40
C ARG A 220 20.14 22.08 -33.90
N SER A 221 19.25 23.03 -33.64
CA SER A 221 19.59 24.36 -33.13
C SER A 221 18.49 24.87 -32.22
N ASP A 222 18.80 25.00 -30.94
CA ASP A 222 17.91 25.57 -29.93
C ASP A 222 18.42 26.96 -29.53
N THR A 223 17.50 27.92 -29.37
CA THR A 223 17.86 29.34 -29.21
C THR A 223 17.36 29.90 -27.89
N ILE A 224 18.30 30.30 -27.04
CA ILE A 224 18.06 31.15 -25.87
C ILE A 224 17.77 32.57 -26.38
N PRO A 225 16.59 33.15 -26.05
CA PRO A 225 16.22 34.46 -26.56
C PRO A 225 17.09 35.58 -25.99
N SER A 226 17.29 36.63 -26.79
CA SER A 226 17.85 37.90 -26.29
C SER A 226 16.99 38.47 -25.17
N GLY A 227 17.61 39.15 -24.22
CA GLY A 227 16.99 39.72 -23.02
C GLY A 227 17.14 38.84 -21.77
N HIS A 228 17.97 37.80 -21.84
CA HIS A 228 18.41 37.02 -20.69
C HIS A 228 19.16 37.91 -19.69
N ARG A 229 19.17 37.54 -18.40
CA ARG A 229 19.74 38.38 -17.34
C ARG A 229 21.00 37.76 -16.77
N GLY A 230 22.15 38.30 -17.17
CA GLY A 230 23.44 37.83 -16.68
C GLY A 230 23.99 36.66 -17.51
N ALA A 231 24.91 35.92 -16.90
CA ALA A 231 25.59 34.79 -17.51
C ALA A 231 24.63 33.61 -17.69
N LEU A 232 24.94 32.73 -18.65
CA LEU A 232 24.10 31.58 -18.99
C LEU A 232 24.77 30.28 -18.59
N LYS A 233 23.99 29.34 -18.07
CA LYS A 233 24.31 27.91 -18.04
C LYS A 233 23.44 27.19 -19.05
N ILE A 234 23.93 26.08 -19.56
CA ILE A 234 23.20 25.23 -20.51
C ILE A 234 23.30 23.79 -20.01
N ARG A 235 22.26 22.98 -20.21
CA ARG A 235 22.35 21.54 -20.00
C ARG A 235 21.54 20.73 -21.00
N PHE A 236 22.02 19.52 -21.21
CA PHE A 236 21.21 18.41 -21.69
C PHE A 236 20.81 17.58 -20.47
N ARG A 237 19.52 17.27 -20.34
CA ARG A 237 19.00 16.50 -19.22
C ARG A 237 18.17 15.33 -19.74
N PHE A 238 18.37 14.15 -19.20
CA PHE A 238 17.52 13.00 -19.46
C PHE A 238 16.74 12.65 -18.19
N VAL A 239 15.43 12.46 -18.32
CA VAL A 239 14.56 12.01 -17.23
C VAL A 239 13.75 10.80 -17.68
N SER A 240 13.78 9.73 -16.90
CA SER A 240 12.89 8.58 -17.05
C SER A 240 11.91 8.47 -15.87
N ASN A 241 10.79 7.81 -16.11
CA ASN A 241 9.84 7.45 -15.07
C ASN A 241 10.28 6.15 -14.35
N GLY A 242 9.50 5.72 -13.34
CA GLY A 242 9.83 4.56 -12.52
C GLY A 242 9.54 3.19 -13.14
N THR A 243 9.25 3.12 -14.44
CA THR A 243 8.98 1.88 -15.18
C THR A 243 9.36 2.02 -16.65
N ALA A 244 9.43 0.90 -17.37
CA ALA A 244 9.58 0.84 -18.82
C ALA A 244 10.92 1.36 -19.35
N SER A 245 11.98 0.61 -19.03
CA SER A 245 13.34 0.86 -19.51
C SER A 245 14.10 -0.45 -19.78
N ASP A 246 15.41 -0.36 -19.97
CA ASP A 246 16.28 -1.53 -20.07
C ASP A 246 16.47 -2.23 -18.71
N GLU A 247 16.22 -1.53 -17.61
CA GLU A 247 16.29 -2.08 -16.25
C GLU A 247 15.25 -3.19 -16.05
N ASP A 248 14.00 -2.93 -16.44
CA ASP A 248 12.89 -3.87 -16.30
C ASP A 248 12.63 -4.73 -17.56
N GLY A 249 13.26 -4.37 -18.70
CA GLY A 249 13.16 -5.07 -19.98
C GLY A 249 11.78 -4.93 -20.64
N VAL A 250 11.04 -3.90 -20.26
CA VAL A 250 9.74 -3.57 -20.86
C VAL A 250 9.93 -2.67 -22.08
N TRP A 251 10.96 -1.83 -22.08
CA TRP A 251 11.34 -0.97 -23.21
C TRP A 251 12.86 -0.96 -23.44
N ASP A 252 13.33 -1.96 -24.18
CA ASP A 252 14.74 -2.07 -24.54
C ASP A 252 15.17 -0.93 -25.50
N THR A 253 16.33 -0.32 -25.25
CA THR A 253 16.91 0.79 -26.01
C THR A 253 18.41 0.59 -26.29
N ASP A 254 19.01 1.49 -27.05
CA ASP A 254 20.46 1.64 -27.19
C ASP A 254 20.99 2.76 -26.25
N GLY A 255 20.34 2.99 -25.10
CA GLY A 255 20.54 4.13 -24.23
C GLY A 255 19.78 5.39 -24.68
N ALA A 256 19.62 6.33 -23.75
CA ALA A 256 18.65 7.41 -23.88
C ALA A 256 18.98 8.42 -25.00
N VAL A 257 20.23 8.89 -25.05
CA VAL A 257 20.65 9.94 -26.00
C VAL A 257 22.13 9.89 -26.33
N ILE A 258 22.46 10.14 -27.60
CA ILE A 258 23.82 10.40 -28.11
C ILE A 258 23.86 11.83 -28.67
N LEU A 259 24.90 12.58 -28.31
CA LEU A 259 25.13 13.97 -28.69
C LEU A 259 26.54 14.15 -29.25
N ASP A 260 26.69 15.04 -30.24
CA ASP A 260 27.98 15.29 -30.88
C ASP A 260 28.02 16.70 -31.49
N SER A 261 29.22 17.23 -31.69
CA SER A 261 29.51 18.46 -32.41
C SER A 261 28.69 19.65 -31.88
N THR A 262 28.67 19.77 -30.56
CA THR A 262 27.93 20.77 -29.81
C THR A 262 28.63 22.12 -29.92
N THR A 263 27.94 23.14 -30.39
CA THR A 263 28.46 24.50 -30.55
C THR A 263 27.58 25.49 -29.80
N VAL A 264 28.16 26.24 -28.87
CA VAL A 264 27.49 27.34 -28.19
C VAL A 264 27.95 28.66 -28.80
N ARG A 265 27.03 29.42 -29.41
CA ARG A 265 27.38 30.65 -30.14
C ARG A 265 26.32 31.73 -30.10
N SER A 266 26.73 32.98 -30.26
CA SER A 266 25.85 34.10 -30.59
C SER A 266 26.11 34.60 -32.01
N ALA A 267 25.48 35.72 -32.38
CA ALA A 267 25.77 36.40 -33.64
C ALA A 267 27.20 36.99 -33.69
N SER A 268 27.84 37.22 -32.53
CA SER A 268 29.11 37.92 -32.42
C SER A 268 30.30 37.01 -32.08
N ALA A 269 30.06 35.84 -31.48
CA ALA A 269 31.11 34.91 -31.05
C ALA A 269 30.66 33.45 -31.08
N VAL A 270 31.62 32.54 -31.19
CA VAL A 270 31.50 31.15 -30.75
C VAL A 270 32.14 31.10 -29.37
N TYR A 271 31.39 30.64 -28.38
CA TYR A 271 31.83 30.55 -26.99
C TYR A 271 32.50 29.22 -26.72
N ASP A 272 31.90 28.16 -27.26
CA ASP A 272 32.39 26.80 -27.09
C ASP A 272 32.07 25.93 -28.31
N PHE A 273 32.91 24.92 -28.55
CA PHE A 273 32.71 23.87 -29.54
C PHE A 273 33.29 22.56 -29.02
N GLU A 274 32.42 21.56 -28.87
CA GLU A 274 32.79 20.20 -28.48
C GLU A 274 32.39 19.17 -29.53
N ASP A 275 33.40 18.51 -30.12
CA ASP A 275 33.24 17.29 -30.91
C ASP A 275 33.65 16.03 -30.14
N PHE A 276 34.10 16.17 -28.88
CA PHE A 276 34.48 15.07 -27.98
C PHE A 276 35.64 14.18 -28.44
N GLU A 277 36.32 14.54 -29.53
CA GLU A 277 37.39 13.73 -30.16
C GLU A 277 38.74 13.82 -29.41
N ASP A 278 38.89 14.80 -28.53
CA ASP A 278 40.08 14.97 -27.69
C ASP A 278 39.97 14.22 -26.34
N GLU A 279 38.81 13.62 -26.07
CA GLU A 279 38.47 12.99 -24.79
C GLU A 279 38.64 11.46 -24.82
N SER A 280 38.63 10.80 -23.66
CA SER A 280 38.70 9.33 -23.58
C SER A 280 37.32 8.70 -23.36
N ALA A 281 37.11 7.49 -23.87
CA ALA A 281 35.91 6.73 -23.57
C ALA A 281 35.76 6.50 -22.06
N GLY A 282 34.62 6.87 -21.50
CA GLY A 282 34.28 6.86 -20.07
C GLY A 282 34.53 8.18 -19.34
N ASP A 283 35.02 9.23 -20.01
CA ASP A 283 35.22 10.54 -19.37
C ASP A 283 33.87 11.19 -19.02
N LEU A 284 33.78 11.75 -17.80
CA LEU A 284 32.59 12.39 -17.22
C LEU A 284 32.67 13.93 -17.24
N ALA A 285 33.70 14.48 -17.89
CA ALA A 285 33.88 15.90 -18.15
C ALA A 285 34.82 16.08 -19.33
N THR A 286 34.72 17.22 -20.03
CA THR A 286 35.69 17.60 -21.06
C THR A 286 37.01 18.02 -20.44
N THR A 287 38.11 17.83 -21.16
CA THR A 287 39.47 18.11 -20.69
C THR A 287 39.70 19.60 -20.41
N ASP A 288 38.99 20.48 -21.11
CA ASP A 288 39.01 21.92 -20.86
C ASP A 288 38.18 22.35 -19.64
N GLY A 289 37.29 21.48 -19.16
CA GLY A 289 36.44 21.68 -17.99
C GLY A 289 35.20 22.53 -18.25
N ASP A 290 34.86 22.79 -19.50
CA ASP A 290 33.69 23.59 -19.87
C ASP A 290 32.38 22.80 -19.72
N TRP A 291 32.43 21.49 -20.02
CA TRP A 291 31.32 20.57 -19.81
C TRP A 291 31.64 19.48 -18.79
N GLU A 292 30.65 19.16 -17.96
CA GLU A 292 30.74 18.04 -17.02
C GLU A 292 29.39 17.40 -16.76
N CYS A 293 29.42 16.15 -16.30
CA CYS A 293 28.27 15.55 -15.69
C CYS A 293 27.91 16.30 -14.41
N ALA A 294 26.67 16.76 -14.35
CA ALA A 294 26.17 17.58 -13.27
C ALA A 294 24.96 16.90 -12.65
N GLU A 295 25.23 15.82 -11.92
CA GLU A 295 24.24 15.18 -11.06
C GLU A 295 23.63 16.23 -10.13
N ARG A 296 22.31 16.19 -10.02
CA ARG A 296 21.59 17.07 -9.13
C ARG A 296 22.01 16.76 -7.69
N PRO A 297 22.42 17.76 -6.89
CA PRO A 297 22.57 17.55 -5.46
C PRO A 297 21.22 17.09 -4.89
N GLY A 298 21.22 15.97 -4.18
CA GLY A 298 20.04 15.56 -3.43
C GLY A 298 19.63 16.61 -2.40
N PHE A 299 18.39 16.53 -1.94
CA PHE A 299 17.80 17.39 -0.93
C PHE A 299 18.61 17.41 0.37
N GLY A 300 19.25 16.29 0.71
CA GLY A 300 20.13 16.10 1.86
C GLY A 300 19.79 14.83 2.63
N ASP A 301 20.81 14.24 3.28
CA ASP A 301 20.62 13.16 4.26
C ASP A 301 20.44 13.74 5.67
N TYR A 302 19.21 13.70 6.14
CA TYR A 302 18.75 14.13 7.45
C TYR A 302 18.59 12.96 8.43
N ALA A 303 18.93 11.73 8.05
CA ALA A 303 18.90 10.61 8.97
C ALA A 303 19.99 10.76 10.04
N GLY A 304 19.62 10.49 11.29
CA GLY A 304 20.54 10.52 12.42
C GLY A 304 20.04 9.70 13.59
N LEU A 305 20.99 9.24 14.41
CA LEU A 305 20.70 8.45 15.60
C LEU A 305 20.76 9.32 16.85
N TYR A 306 19.68 9.33 17.61
CA TYR A 306 19.48 10.19 18.77
C TYR A 306 19.17 9.36 20.00
N TYR A 307 19.65 9.80 21.16
CA TYR A 307 19.17 9.22 22.40
C TYR A 307 17.72 9.68 22.62
N GLY A 308 16.79 8.75 22.89
CA GLY A 308 15.35 9.01 22.91
C GLY A 308 14.94 10.10 23.89
N MET A 309 15.73 10.36 24.94
CA MET A 309 15.49 11.48 25.86
C MET A 309 15.71 12.89 25.23
N THR A 310 16.33 12.97 24.05
CA THR A 310 16.73 14.22 23.39
C THR A 310 15.76 14.65 22.29
N VAL A 311 14.83 13.78 21.90
CA VAL A 311 13.74 14.06 20.97
C VAL A 311 12.41 14.15 21.73
N VAL A 312 11.39 14.74 21.12
CA VAL A 312 10.07 14.82 21.74
C VAL A 312 9.28 13.55 21.41
N GLN A 313 8.68 12.99 22.47
CA GLN A 313 7.78 11.86 22.40
C GLN A 313 6.62 12.19 23.33
N GLU A 314 5.44 12.40 22.76
CA GLU A 314 4.23 12.80 23.49
C GLU A 314 3.33 11.61 23.84
N ASP A 315 3.80 10.38 23.66
CA ASP A 315 3.07 9.19 24.06
C ASP A 315 2.93 9.16 25.60
N HIS A 316 1.68 9.15 26.06
CA HIS A 316 1.35 9.19 27.48
C HIS A 316 1.60 7.86 28.21
N CYS A 317 1.70 6.77 27.46
CA CYS A 317 1.85 5.40 27.96
C CYS A 317 3.31 4.94 27.92
N GLU A 318 4.06 5.37 26.91
CA GLU A 318 5.42 4.90 26.63
C GLU A 318 6.36 6.05 26.24
N VAL A 319 7.61 5.98 26.67
CA VAL A 319 8.67 6.84 26.14
C VAL A 319 9.85 5.94 25.88
N ASN A 320 10.27 5.87 24.62
CA ASN A 320 11.43 5.10 24.26
C ASN A 320 12.70 5.84 24.68
N LEU A 321 13.44 5.23 25.61
CA LEU A 321 14.69 5.77 26.14
C LEU A 321 15.92 5.14 25.48
N SER A 322 15.73 4.37 24.42
CA SER A 322 16.80 3.80 23.60
C SER A 322 17.42 4.85 22.68
N CYS A 323 18.40 4.45 21.89
CA CYS A 323 18.84 5.16 20.70
C CYS A 323 17.87 4.88 19.55
N ILE A 324 17.35 5.95 18.96
CA ILE A 324 16.33 5.89 17.91
C ILE A 324 16.80 6.64 16.68
N TRP A 325 16.38 6.19 15.50
CA TRP A 325 16.59 6.92 14.27
C TRP A 325 15.54 8.01 14.11
N ALA A 326 15.97 9.19 13.65
CA ALA A 326 15.13 10.33 13.33
C ALA A 326 15.66 11.03 12.07
N PHE A 327 14.78 11.72 11.34
CA PHE A 327 15.11 12.39 10.07
C PHE A 327 15.20 13.91 10.24
N ILE A 328 15.95 14.33 11.27
CA ILE A 328 16.05 15.73 11.71
C ILE A 328 17.49 16.24 11.74
N ASN A 329 18.46 15.44 11.30
CA ASN A 329 19.88 15.74 11.40
C ASN A 329 20.27 16.89 10.47
N GLY A 330 20.74 18.00 11.02
CA GLY A 330 21.04 19.19 10.24
C GLY A 330 19.81 19.99 9.78
N SER A 331 18.59 19.53 10.09
CA SER A 331 17.37 20.28 9.79
C SER A 331 17.34 21.62 10.52
N THR A 332 16.87 22.64 9.79
CA THR A 332 16.66 23.99 10.34
C THR A 332 15.19 24.26 10.70
N ASP A 333 14.30 23.36 10.28
CA ASP A 333 12.87 23.46 10.51
C ASP A 333 12.52 23.20 11.97
N ARG A 334 11.38 23.76 12.37
CA ARG A 334 10.89 23.71 13.75
C ARG A 334 9.55 23.03 13.79
N TYR A 335 9.33 22.31 14.87
CA TYR A 335 8.04 21.69 15.17
C TYR A 335 6.91 22.74 15.13
N THR A 336 6.06 22.68 14.12
CA THR A 336 4.95 23.62 13.89
C THR A 336 3.60 23.08 14.36
N CYS A 337 3.52 21.80 14.73
CA CYS A 337 2.27 21.13 15.12
C CYS A 337 1.73 21.46 16.52
N GLY A 338 2.38 22.41 17.25
CA GLY A 338 1.96 22.92 18.56
C GLY A 338 2.71 22.32 19.75
N GLY A 339 2.72 23.01 20.90
CA GLY A 339 3.31 22.51 22.15
C GLY A 339 4.84 22.60 22.26
N HIS A 340 5.59 22.41 21.17
CA HIS A 340 7.06 22.26 21.20
C HIS A 340 7.84 23.10 20.16
N PRO A 341 7.62 24.43 20.03
CA PRO A 341 8.14 25.26 18.92
C PRO A 341 9.67 25.42 18.83
N TYR A 342 10.43 24.89 19.79
CA TYR A 342 11.89 24.93 19.78
C TYR A 342 12.52 23.61 19.31
N MET A 343 11.72 22.55 19.15
CA MET A 343 12.21 21.27 18.65
C MET A 343 12.48 21.36 17.15
N ILE A 344 13.51 20.63 16.71
CA ILE A 344 13.80 20.47 15.29
C ILE A 344 12.77 19.49 14.73
N SER A 345 12.25 19.76 13.55
CA SER A 345 11.34 18.87 12.84
C SER A 345 11.98 18.26 11.60
N VAL A 346 11.34 17.25 11.06
CA VAL A 346 11.64 16.72 9.74
C VAL A 346 11.53 17.87 8.73
N PRO A 347 12.55 18.11 7.89
CA PRO A 347 12.50 19.16 6.89
C PRO A 347 11.49 18.83 5.81
N TYR A 348 11.07 19.84 5.07
CA TYR A 348 10.11 19.71 4.00
C TYR A 348 10.31 20.82 2.98
N GLY A 349 9.71 20.68 1.81
CA GLY A 349 9.70 21.80 0.88
C GLY A 349 8.48 21.88 -0.01
N TYR A 350 8.17 23.13 -0.36
CA TYR A 350 6.97 23.51 -1.09
C TYR A 350 7.17 23.59 -2.60
N GLU A 351 8.39 23.37 -3.08
CA GLU A 351 8.73 23.50 -4.49
C GLU A 351 8.92 22.11 -5.11
N PRO A 352 8.59 21.94 -6.41
CA PRO A 352 8.95 20.74 -7.16
C PRO A 352 10.42 20.43 -6.93
N ASP A 353 10.72 19.15 -6.68
CA ASP A 353 12.07 18.65 -6.42
C ASP A 353 12.76 19.16 -5.13
N ARG A 354 11.99 19.70 -4.18
CA ARG A 354 12.49 20.09 -2.84
C ARG A 354 11.78 19.34 -1.73
N TYR A 355 11.74 18.03 -1.82
CA TYR A 355 11.06 17.20 -0.83
C TYR A 355 12.02 16.16 -0.26
N LEU A 356 11.75 15.76 0.97
CA LEU A 356 12.53 14.76 1.67
C LEU A 356 12.17 13.37 1.14
N ILE A 357 13.13 12.65 0.57
CA ILE A 357 13.07 11.18 0.46
C ILE A 357 14.32 10.63 1.15
N ASN A 358 14.21 10.36 2.44
CA ASN A 358 15.32 9.80 3.21
C ASN A 358 14.97 8.45 3.78
N GLU A 359 15.96 7.58 3.76
CA GLU A 359 15.86 6.22 4.27
C GLU A 359 17.05 5.90 5.16
N ILE A 360 16.87 4.91 6.02
CA ILE A 360 17.95 4.20 6.67
C ILE A 360 18.00 2.79 6.10
N TRP A 361 19.16 2.36 5.65
CA TRP A 361 19.36 1.03 5.07
C TRP A 361 20.07 0.13 6.05
N SER A 362 19.56 -1.09 6.22
CA SER A 362 20.20 -2.11 7.04
C SER A 362 21.54 -2.53 6.43
N PRO A 363 22.46 -3.10 7.21
CA PRO A 363 23.53 -3.91 6.61
C PRO A 363 22.92 -5.08 5.83
N LEU A 364 23.69 -5.66 4.90
CA LEU A 364 23.28 -6.88 4.21
C LEU A 364 23.07 -8.03 5.21
N ILE A 365 21.93 -8.69 5.08
CA ILE A 365 21.50 -9.77 5.98
C ILE A 365 21.63 -11.08 5.23
N GLU A 366 22.48 -11.98 5.71
CA GLU A 366 22.67 -13.29 5.10
C GLU A 366 21.39 -14.11 5.11
N TRP A 367 21.01 -14.62 3.93
CA TRP A 367 19.84 -15.48 3.79
C TRP A 367 20.15 -16.89 4.33
N THR A 368 19.79 -17.13 5.59
CA THR A 368 20.12 -18.36 6.32
C THR A 368 18.90 -18.94 7.05
N GLY A 369 19.05 -20.12 7.66
CA GLY A 369 17.97 -20.80 8.38
C GLY A 369 17.01 -21.60 7.49
N SER A 370 15.92 -22.10 8.09
CA SER A 370 14.79 -22.75 7.41
C SER A 370 13.49 -21.99 7.69
N GLY A 371 12.46 -22.24 6.89
CA GLY A 371 11.14 -21.63 7.03
C GLY A 371 10.75 -20.81 5.81
N SER A 372 9.50 -20.94 5.38
CA SER A 372 8.97 -20.27 4.17
C SER A 372 8.26 -18.95 4.46
N GLU A 373 8.18 -18.58 5.73
CA GLU A 373 7.54 -17.35 6.19
C GLU A 373 8.58 -16.38 6.76
N VAL A 374 8.46 -15.11 6.36
CA VAL A 374 9.36 -14.02 6.70
C VAL A 374 8.55 -12.84 7.18
N GLU A 375 8.96 -12.28 8.31
CA GLU A 375 8.35 -11.08 8.89
C GLU A 375 9.43 -10.01 9.14
N LEU A 376 9.11 -8.78 8.75
CA LEU A 376 9.81 -7.56 9.16
C LEU A 376 9.04 -6.98 10.35
N GLN A 377 9.73 -6.64 11.43
CA GLN A 377 9.14 -5.96 12.58
C GLN A 377 9.98 -4.77 12.97
N PHE A 378 9.36 -3.66 13.34
CA PHE A 378 10.04 -2.47 13.86
C PHE A 378 9.10 -1.65 14.74
N ASP A 379 9.66 -0.85 15.63
CA ASP A 379 8.91 0.13 16.39
C ASP A 379 8.97 1.49 15.67
N VAL A 380 7.83 2.17 15.57
CA VAL A 380 7.72 3.51 14.99
C VAL A 380 6.94 4.44 15.92
N TYR A 381 7.46 5.63 16.17
CA TYR A 381 6.72 6.73 16.78
C TYR A 381 6.01 7.52 15.69
N ARG A 382 4.70 7.72 15.87
CA ARG A 382 3.85 8.41 14.90
C ARG A 382 3.30 9.72 15.48
N ASP A 383 3.79 10.83 14.95
CA ASP A 383 3.14 12.15 15.00
C ASP A 383 3.09 12.71 13.57
N LEU A 384 2.51 11.91 12.69
CA LEU A 384 2.47 12.06 11.25
C LEU A 384 1.04 12.40 10.85
N ARG A 385 0.74 13.69 10.82
CA ARG A 385 -0.57 14.16 10.36
C ARG A 385 -0.62 14.09 8.84
N PHE A 386 -1.73 13.58 8.31
CA PHE A 386 -1.94 13.53 6.87
C PHE A 386 -1.78 14.90 6.19
N ASP A 387 -2.27 15.98 6.82
CA ASP A 387 -2.10 17.37 6.30
C ASP A 387 -0.63 17.85 6.29
N GLY A 388 0.24 17.22 7.09
CA GLY A 388 1.68 17.49 7.10
C GLY A 388 2.44 16.86 5.94
N LEU A 389 1.84 15.88 5.24
CA LEU A 389 2.41 15.19 4.09
C LEU A 389 3.78 14.49 4.30
N VAL A 390 4.24 14.38 5.54
CA VAL A 390 5.35 13.49 5.92
C VAL A 390 4.79 12.16 6.35
N PHE A 391 5.35 11.11 5.76
CA PHE A 391 4.97 9.73 5.97
C PHE A 391 6.18 8.90 6.35
N TYR A 392 5.93 7.79 7.04
CA TYR A 392 6.93 6.74 7.14
C TYR A 392 6.73 5.72 6.02
N VAL A 393 7.83 5.11 5.58
CA VAL A 393 7.83 4.02 4.60
C VAL A 393 8.72 2.88 5.07
N TRP A 394 8.56 1.70 4.46
CA TRP A 394 9.45 0.57 4.63
C TRP A 394 9.60 -0.17 3.31
N HIS A 395 10.78 -0.76 3.09
CA HIS A 395 11.06 -1.57 1.91
C HIS A 395 11.92 -2.78 2.27
N VAL A 396 11.82 -3.82 1.46
CA VAL A 396 12.76 -4.94 1.46
C VAL A 396 13.31 -5.14 0.05
N ARG A 397 14.57 -5.55 -0.05
CA ARG A 397 15.13 -6.05 -1.31
C ARG A 397 15.93 -7.30 -1.09
N THR A 398 16.05 -8.10 -2.14
CA THR A 398 16.86 -9.31 -2.14
C THR A 398 18.11 -9.14 -2.98
N PHE A 399 19.12 -9.96 -2.72
CA PHE A 399 20.32 -10.03 -3.56
C PHE A 399 20.40 -11.40 -4.18
N VAL A 400 20.50 -11.48 -5.50
CA VAL A 400 20.68 -12.71 -6.25
C VAL A 400 22.01 -12.62 -6.99
N ASN A 401 22.90 -13.60 -6.79
CA ASN A 401 24.25 -13.58 -7.34
C ASN A 401 25.04 -12.29 -7.03
N GLU A 402 24.91 -11.78 -5.80
CA GLU A 402 25.54 -10.53 -5.33
C GLU A 402 24.98 -9.22 -5.94
N CYS A 403 23.90 -9.30 -6.73
CA CYS A 403 23.24 -8.13 -7.33
C CYS A 403 21.95 -7.73 -6.60
N PRO A 404 21.76 -6.44 -6.23
CA PRO A 404 20.59 -5.96 -5.48
C PRO A 404 19.34 -5.87 -6.37
N GLY A 405 18.32 -6.68 -6.09
CA GLY A 405 17.01 -6.54 -6.72
C GLY A 405 16.35 -5.20 -6.37
N PRO A 406 15.23 -4.87 -7.01
CA PRO A 406 14.50 -3.64 -6.74
C PRO A 406 14.04 -3.59 -5.28
N TRP A 407 13.83 -2.38 -4.77
CA TRP A 407 13.14 -2.18 -3.50
C TRP A 407 11.66 -2.54 -3.67
N LEU A 408 11.16 -3.43 -2.81
CA LEU A 408 9.79 -3.94 -2.84
C LEU A 408 9.09 -3.65 -1.51
N ASP A 409 7.81 -3.31 -1.61
CA ASP A 409 6.93 -2.97 -0.49
C ASP A 409 5.45 -3.26 -0.83
N ARG A 410 4.52 -2.54 -0.21
CA ARG A 410 3.07 -2.63 -0.47
C ARG A 410 2.49 -1.47 -1.29
N GLY A 411 3.33 -0.55 -1.77
CA GLY A 411 2.93 0.65 -2.50
C GLY A 411 2.19 1.67 -1.64
N TYR A 412 2.47 1.70 -0.33
CA TYR A 412 1.81 2.58 0.62
C TYR A 412 2.80 3.50 1.32
N VAL A 413 2.34 4.71 1.61
CA VAL A 413 2.96 5.61 2.59
C VAL A 413 2.11 5.62 3.86
N TYR A 414 2.76 5.66 5.02
CA TYR A 414 2.10 5.42 6.29
C TYR A 414 2.13 6.65 7.21
N TYR A 415 1.06 6.85 7.96
CA TYR A 415 0.89 8.01 8.85
C TYR A 415 0.09 7.64 10.12
N GLY A 416 -0.03 8.59 11.04
CA GLY A 416 -0.74 8.43 12.32
C GLY A 416 -0.56 9.68 13.19
N PHE A 417 -1.67 10.28 13.65
CA PHE A 417 -1.68 11.52 14.44
C PHE A 417 -1.73 11.28 15.95
N GLU A 418 -1.73 10.03 16.40
CA GLU A 418 -1.99 9.60 17.78
C GLU A 418 -0.85 9.95 18.74
N LYS A 419 0.31 10.39 18.21
CA LYS A 419 1.50 10.73 19.00
C LYS A 419 1.96 9.55 19.85
N ALA A 420 1.97 8.36 19.28
CA ALA A 420 2.17 7.10 19.99
C ALA A 420 3.25 6.22 19.34
N TRP A 421 3.90 5.38 20.16
CA TRP A 421 4.74 4.29 19.69
C TRP A 421 3.88 3.09 19.25
N MET A 422 4.33 2.43 18.19
CA MET A 422 3.67 1.26 17.64
C MET A 422 4.71 0.27 17.15
N THR A 423 4.50 -1.01 17.46
CA THR A 423 5.24 -2.10 16.82
C THR A 423 4.50 -2.49 15.55
N ILE A 424 5.15 -2.31 14.41
CA ILE A 424 4.67 -2.74 13.09
C ILE A 424 5.25 -4.11 12.79
N THR A 425 4.42 -5.02 12.28
CA THR A 425 4.87 -6.33 11.77
C THR A 425 4.32 -6.54 10.36
N GLU A 426 5.21 -6.66 9.39
CA GLU A 426 4.90 -6.81 7.99
C GLU A 426 5.32 -8.20 7.50
N PRO A 427 4.39 -9.04 7.02
CA PRO A 427 4.76 -10.26 6.32
C PRO A 427 5.40 -9.85 4.98
N VAL A 428 6.61 -10.32 4.71
CA VAL A 428 7.37 -9.94 3.49
C VAL A 428 7.72 -11.13 2.61
N SER A 429 7.25 -12.33 2.96
CA SER A 429 7.61 -13.59 2.27
C SER A 429 7.37 -13.58 0.76
N ASP A 430 6.32 -12.90 0.30
CA ASP A 430 5.96 -12.76 -1.12
C ASP A 430 6.79 -11.71 -1.87
N LEU A 431 7.57 -10.89 -1.14
CA LEU A 431 8.48 -9.89 -1.67
C LEU A 431 9.93 -10.39 -1.76
N ILE A 432 10.22 -11.60 -1.27
CA ILE A 432 11.57 -12.17 -1.27
C ILE A 432 11.74 -13.11 -2.47
N ASP A 433 12.79 -12.92 -3.25
CA ASP A 433 13.20 -13.87 -4.29
C ASP A 433 13.62 -15.23 -3.66
N PRO A 434 13.04 -16.36 -4.10
CA PRO A 434 13.41 -17.69 -3.60
C PRO A 434 14.90 -18.07 -3.78
N ASN A 435 15.63 -17.41 -4.68
CA ASN A 435 17.04 -17.62 -4.95
C ASN A 435 17.95 -16.59 -4.25
N ALA A 436 17.40 -15.76 -3.37
CA ALA A 436 18.16 -14.76 -2.64
C ALA A 436 19.32 -15.37 -1.84
N SER A 437 20.50 -14.76 -1.93
CA SER A 437 21.65 -15.04 -1.06
C SER A 437 21.68 -14.11 0.16
N GLN A 438 21.16 -12.89 0.02
CA GLN A 438 21.06 -11.90 1.09
C GLN A 438 19.75 -11.11 0.93
N ILE A 439 19.35 -10.44 2.00
CA ILE A 439 18.26 -9.46 2.00
C ILE A 439 18.73 -8.16 2.65
N GLN A 440 18.03 -7.07 2.37
CA GLN A 440 18.25 -5.79 3.00
C GLN A 440 16.90 -5.11 3.26
N VAL A 441 16.84 -4.30 4.32
CA VAL A 441 15.65 -3.58 4.75
C VAL A 441 15.93 -2.08 4.69
N ALA A 442 14.94 -1.29 4.28
CA ALA A 442 14.94 0.15 4.42
C ALA A 442 13.73 0.61 5.25
N LEU A 443 13.92 1.65 6.07
CA LEU A 443 12.86 2.39 6.74
C LEU A 443 13.08 3.88 6.44
N GLY A 444 12.03 4.65 6.17
CA GLY A 444 12.21 6.01 5.68
C GLY A 444 11.20 7.02 6.16
N ALA A 445 11.51 8.30 5.92
CA ALA A 445 10.63 9.45 6.02
C ALA A 445 10.53 10.11 4.64
N TRP A 446 9.32 10.11 4.08
CA TRP A 446 9.04 10.67 2.77
C TRP A 446 8.08 11.85 2.90
N ASP A 447 8.43 12.97 2.28
CA ASP A 447 7.57 14.13 2.09
C ASP A 447 6.90 14.03 0.72
N MET A 448 5.57 13.88 0.73
CA MET A 448 4.77 13.75 -0.49
C MET A 448 4.26 15.11 -1.00
N CYS A 449 4.76 16.25 -0.48
CA CYS A 449 4.31 17.58 -0.91
C CYS A 449 4.45 17.77 -2.43
N GLU A 450 5.44 17.17 -3.10
CA GLU A 450 5.56 17.21 -4.56
C GLU A 450 4.24 16.87 -5.28
N TYR A 451 3.61 15.79 -4.86
CA TYR A 451 2.39 15.29 -5.48
C TYR A 451 1.13 15.83 -4.82
N TRP A 452 1.18 16.06 -3.50
CA TRP A 452 -0.01 16.16 -2.65
C TRP A 452 -0.21 17.55 -2.03
N CYS A 453 0.77 18.45 -2.11
CA CYS A 453 0.61 19.81 -1.57
C CYS A 453 -0.51 20.57 -2.28
N GLY A 454 -1.35 21.23 -1.49
CA GLY A 454 -2.49 22.01 -1.98
C GLY A 454 -3.67 21.17 -2.47
N ILE A 455 -3.52 19.83 -2.52
CA ILE A 455 -4.57 18.87 -2.85
C ILE A 455 -5.04 18.16 -1.57
N TYR A 456 -4.13 17.44 -0.92
CA TYR A 456 -4.42 16.58 0.23
C TYR A 456 -3.95 17.17 1.56
N GLY A 457 -2.91 18.00 1.52
CA GLY A 457 -2.34 18.61 2.70
C GLY A 457 -1.64 19.94 2.39
N SER A 458 -1.35 20.67 3.46
CA SER A 458 -0.66 21.95 3.39
C SER A 458 0.85 21.85 3.57
N SER A 459 1.38 20.72 4.07
CA SER A 459 2.78 20.59 4.53
C SER A 459 3.14 21.69 5.54
N GLY A 460 2.15 22.26 6.24
CA GLY A 460 2.38 23.33 7.20
C GLY A 460 2.77 22.84 8.60
N CYS A 461 2.50 21.57 8.89
CA CYS A 461 2.56 20.97 10.22
C CYS A 461 3.53 19.78 10.23
N HIS A 462 4.77 20.01 10.67
CA HIS A 462 5.81 18.98 10.74
C HIS A 462 6.22 18.76 12.20
N SER A 463 6.46 17.50 12.55
CA SER A 463 6.98 17.05 13.84
C SER A 463 8.40 16.50 13.69
N ASP A 464 8.98 15.97 14.75
CA ASP A 464 10.22 15.18 14.72
C ASP A 464 10.01 13.71 14.30
N ALA A 465 8.76 13.28 14.10
CA ALA A 465 8.42 11.95 13.61
C ALA A 465 8.56 11.84 12.07
N PRO A 466 8.83 10.65 11.50
CA PRO A 466 8.86 9.35 12.18
C PRO A 466 10.15 9.12 12.97
N LEU A 467 10.02 8.34 14.05
CA LEU A 467 11.16 7.84 14.81
C LEU A 467 11.15 6.31 14.78
N PHE A 468 12.29 5.66 14.56
CA PHE A 468 12.36 4.19 14.44
C PHE A 468 13.29 3.55 15.47
N ASP A 469 12.92 2.35 15.93
CA ASP A 469 13.74 1.49 16.80
C ASP A 469 13.39 -0.01 16.65
N ASN A 470 14.14 -0.89 17.32
CA ASN A 470 13.85 -2.31 17.53
C ASN A 470 13.54 -3.11 16.25
N VAL A 471 14.28 -2.84 15.18
CA VAL A 471 14.12 -3.51 13.89
C VAL A 471 14.56 -4.97 13.97
N LYS A 472 13.73 -5.88 13.47
CA LYS A 472 13.95 -7.32 13.48
C LYS A 472 13.44 -7.93 12.19
N VAL A 473 14.18 -8.91 11.69
CA VAL A 473 13.74 -9.75 10.57
C VAL A 473 13.82 -11.20 11.00
N TYR A 474 12.71 -11.92 10.84
CA TYR A 474 12.60 -13.30 11.27
C TYR A 474 12.21 -14.20 10.11
N ARG A 475 12.70 -15.44 10.14
CA ARG A 475 12.12 -16.57 9.43
C ARG A 475 11.37 -17.45 10.41
N ILE A 476 10.13 -17.76 10.08
CA ILE A 476 9.29 -18.67 10.85
C ILE A 476 9.32 -20.01 10.14
N ASP A 477 9.64 -21.09 10.87
CA ASP A 477 9.70 -22.47 10.35
C ASP A 477 8.29 -23.03 10.07
N ASN A 478 7.58 -22.36 9.18
CA ASN A 478 6.42 -22.86 8.50
C ASN A 478 6.91 -23.51 7.20
N HIS A 479 6.44 -24.70 6.85
CA HIS A 479 6.85 -25.36 5.62
C HIS A 479 5.76 -25.27 4.57
N GLY A 480 6.14 -24.90 3.35
CA GLY A 480 5.25 -24.80 2.19
C GLY A 480 4.85 -23.37 1.87
N PRO A 481 3.83 -23.15 1.02
CA PRO A 481 3.52 -21.81 0.55
C PRO A 481 3.04 -20.86 1.66
N SER A 482 3.60 -19.66 1.72
CA SER A 482 3.21 -18.54 2.57
C SER A 482 2.24 -17.61 1.85
N TRP A 483 1.38 -16.93 2.61
CA TRP A 483 0.23 -16.19 2.11
C TRP A 483 0.29 -14.74 2.59
N TYR A 484 0.06 -13.81 1.68
CA TYR A 484 -0.34 -12.44 1.97
C TYR A 484 -1.65 -12.14 1.24
N VAL A 485 -2.65 -11.71 1.99
CA VAL A 485 -3.99 -11.47 1.49
C VAL A 485 -4.55 -10.23 2.17
N GLU A 486 -4.85 -9.22 1.37
CA GLU A 486 -5.52 -8.02 1.86
C GLU A 486 -7.03 -8.26 1.90
N PRO A 487 -7.74 -7.90 2.99
CA PRO A 487 -9.18 -8.09 3.09
C PRO A 487 -9.97 -7.42 1.94
N ILE A 488 -9.46 -6.30 1.42
CA ILE A 488 -10.10 -5.58 0.31
C ILE A 488 -10.05 -6.32 -1.03
N HIS A 489 -9.13 -7.29 -1.17
CA HIS A 489 -8.99 -8.14 -2.35
C HIS A 489 -9.80 -9.45 -2.26
N LEU A 490 -10.61 -9.60 -1.20
CA LEU A 490 -11.53 -10.72 -1.00
C LEU A 490 -12.96 -10.36 -1.40
N PHE A 491 -13.80 -11.37 -1.62
CA PHE A 491 -15.21 -11.20 -2.00
C PHE A 491 -15.99 -10.44 -0.93
N GLN A 492 -16.80 -9.47 -1.35
CA GLN A 492 -17.57 -8.58 -0.51
C GLN A 492 -19.05 -9.00 -0.48
N ASP A 493 -19.72 -8.80 0.66
CA ASP A 493 -21.18 -8.93 0.74
C ASP A 493 -21.85 -8.01 -0.28
N ASN A 494 -22.93 -8.46 -0.91
CA ASN A 494 -23.46 -7.73 -2.06
C ASN A 494 -24.98 -7.87 -2.23
N PHE A 495 -25.58 -6.92 -2.93
CA PHE A 495 -26.99 -6.91 -3.31
C PHE A 495 -27.15 -7.23 -4.80
N ALA A 496 -28.38 -7.47 -5.25
CA ALA A 496 -28.61 -7.74 -6.66
C ALA A 496 -28.27 -6.50 -7.50
N SER A 497 -27.43 -6.66 -8.53
CA SER A 497 -26.91 -5.53 -9.30
C SER A 497 -27.98 -4.85 -10.17
N ASP A 498 -29.15 -5.47 -10.34
CA ASP A 498 -30.29 -4.89 -11.05
C ASP A 498 -31.21 -4.04 -10.16
N GLY A 499 -30.88 -3.85 -8.88
CA GLY A 499 -31.67 -3.09 -7.93
C GLY A 499 -32.91 -3.83 -7.42
N THR A 500 -33.07 -5.14 -7.67
CA THR A 500 -34.24 -5.91 -7.24
C THR A 500 -33.94 -6.85 -6.07
N LEU A 501 -34.96 -7.56 -5.57
CA LEU A 501 -34.83 -8.63 -4.57
C LEU A 501 -34.68 -10.03 -5.18
N THR A 502 -34.64 -10.13 -6.51
CA THR A 502 -34.66 -11.41 -7.24
C THR A 502 -33.61 -11.52 -8.33
N GLY A 503 -32.89 -10.43 -8.59
CA GLY A 503 -31.83 -10.38 -9.59
C GLY A 503 -30.61 -11.18 -9.18
N THR A 504 -29.57 -11.07 -9.99
CA THR A 504 -28.28 -11.72 -9.74
C THR A 504 -27.40 -10.85 -8.85
N VAL A 505 -26.70 -11.49 -7.93
CA VAL A 505 -25.68 -10.87 -7.08
C VAL A 505 -24.31 -11.23 -7.63
N ARG A 506 -23.45 -10.24 -7.78
CA ARG A 506 -22.09 -10.44 -8.31
C ARG A 506 -21.12 -10.85 -7.21
N ALA A 507 -20.18 -11.71 -7.55
CA ALA A 507 -19.09 -12.13 -6.68
C ALA A 507 -17.92 -11.16 -6.86
N ASP A 508 -18.09 -9.91 -6.43
CA ASP A 508 -17.08 -8.87 -6.58
C ASP A 508 -16.14 -8.85 -5.35
N MET A 509 -14.87 -8.51 -5.57
CA MET A 509 -13.97 -8.13 -4.47
C MET A 509 -14.41 -6.82 -3.81
N ALA A 510 -13.91 -6.53 -2.61
CA ALA A 510 -14.26 -5.33 -1.87
C ALA A 510 -13.80 -4.05 -2.59
N ALA A 511 -12.52 -4.02 -3.00
CA ALA A 511 -11.88 -2.82 -3.52
C ALA A 511 -12.57 -2.22 -4.76
N ASP A 512 -12.69 -0.90 -4.76
CA ASP A 512 -12.93 -0.09 -5.95
C ASP A 512 -11.67 -0.06 -6.82
N ILE A 513 -11.81 -0.50 -8.08
CA ILE A 513 -10.70 -0.54 -9.04
C ILE A 513 -10.55 0.75 -9.83
N LEU A 514 -11.42 1.75 -9.61
CA LEU A 514 -11.28 3.05 -10.24
C LEU A 514 -10.34 3.97 -9.45
N PRO A 515 -9.50 4.77 -10.13
CA PRO A 515 -8.69 5.80 -9.51
C PRO A 515 -9.48 6.70 -8.57
N ILE A 516 -8.84 7.24 -7.52
CA ILE A 516 -9.50 8.01 -6.47
C ILE A 516 -10.20 9.28 -6.98
N ASP A 517 -9.69 9.89 -8.05
CA ASP A 517 -10.25 11.08 -8.70
C ASP A 517 -11.51 10.77 -9.54
N ASN A 518 -11.83 9.50 -9.75
CA ASN A 518 -13.06 9.07 -10.40
C ASN A 518 -14.19 8.96 -9.36
N PRO A 519 -15.28 9.76 -9.47
CA PRO A 519 -16.40 9.71 -8.51
C PRO A 519 -17.20 8.40 -8.56
N ALA A 520 -17.07 7.62 -9.63
CA ALA A 520 -17.73 6.33 -9.71
C ALA A 520 -16.98 5.29 -8.88
N ILE A 521 -17.75 4.31 -8.41
CA ILE A 521 -17.21 3.10 -7.80
C ILE A 521 -17.40 1.96 -8.81
N ARG A 522 -16.33 1.23 -9.09
CA ARG A 522 -16.37 -0.04 -9.82
C ARG A 522 -15.80 -1.10 -8.89
N PRO A 523 -16.65 -1.93 -8.26
CA PRO A 523 -16.18 -3.09 -7.53
C PRO A 523 -15.33 -3.97 -8.45
N GLY A 524 -14.18 -4.44 -7.98
CA GLY A 524 -13.36 -5.38 -8.75
C GLY A 524 -14.06 -6.73 -8.94
N ASP A 525 -13.90 -7.34 -10.10
CA ASP A 525 -14.61 -8.57 -10.48
C ASP A 525 -13.98 -9.83 -9.85
N SER A 526 -12.65 -9.88 -9.72
CA SER A 526 -11.94 -11.09 -9.25
C SER A 526 -11.28 -10.88 -7.90
N VAL A 527 -11.22 -11.92 -7.07
CA VAL A 527 -10.38 -11.90 -5.87
C VAL A 527 -8.91 -12.09 -6.21
N VAL A 528 -8.03 -11.52 -5.38
CA VAL A 528 -6.58 -11.55 -5.57
C VAL A 528 -5.89 -11.98 -4.27
N VAL A 529 -4.89 -12.86 -4.39
CA VAL A 529 -4.04 -13.32 -3.28
C VAL A 529 -2.57 -13.34 -3.70
N SER A 530 -1.65 -13.01 -2.80
CA SER A 530 -0.21 -13.20 -2.98
C SER A 530 0.22 -14.49 -2.28
N VAL A 531 0.94 -15.35 -3.01
CA VAL A 531 1.43 -16.64 -2.49
C VAL A 531 2.83 -16.92 -3.02
N ASN A 532 3.76 -17.20 -2.11
CA ASN A 532 5.12 -17.60 -2.45
C ASN A 532 5.55 -18.84 -1.66
N ASP A 533 6.52 -19.59 -2.18
CA ASP A 533 7.20 -20.63 -1.41
C ASP A 533 8.70 -20.47 -1.63
N LEU A 534 9.35 -19.87 -0.64
CA LEU A 534 10.77 -19.51 -0.70
C LEU A 534 11.70 -20.73 -0.74
N GLU A 535 11.24 -21.89 -0.31
CA GLU A 535 12.08 -23.09 -0.26
C GLU A 535 11.95 -23.94 -1.53
N ASN A 536 10.76 -23.98 -2.13
CA ASN A 536 10.44 -24.95 -3.19
C ASN A 536 9.73 -24.36 -4.41
N ASN A 537 9.50 -23.05 -4.45
CA ASN A 537 8.63 -22.35 -5.39
C ASN A 537 7.18 -22.88 -5.37
N ILE A 538 6.27 -22.15 -6.02
CA ILE A 538 4.91 -22.64 -6.24
C ILE A 538 4.92 -23.77 -7.28
N GLY A 539 4.23 -24.86 -6.96
CA GLY A 539 4.12 -26.02 -7.84
C GLY A 539 3.25 -25.76 -9.07
N THR A 540 3.22 -26.74 -9.98
CA THR A 540 2.36 -26.70 -11.17
C THR A 540 1.12 -27.59 -10.96
N CYS A 541 -0.06 -27.11 -11.34
CA CYS A 541 -1.28 -27.91 -11.29
C CYS A 541 -1.16 -29.14 -12.21
N PRO A 542 -1.31 -30.37 -11.69
CA PRO A 542 -1.07 -31.59 -12.48
C PRO A 542 -2.17 -31.88 -13.52
N TYR A 543 -3.32 -31.23 -13.42
CA TYR A 543 -4.48 -31.50 -14.27
C TYR A 543 -4.56 -30.56 -15.48
N THR A 544 -4.22 -29.29 -15.29
CA THR A 544 -4.45 -28.22 -16.28
C THR A 544 -3.20 -27.41 -16.59
N GLY A 545 -2.07 -27.68 -15.92
CA GLY A 545 -0.90 -26.81 -15.96
C GLY A 545 -1.15 -25.49 -15.21
N GLY A 546 -0.18 -24.57 -15.26
CA GLY A 546 -0.24 -23.31 -14.50
C GLY A 546 0.01 -23.49 -12.99
N PRO A 547 -0.13 -22.42 -12.19
CA PRO A 547 0.23 -22.44 -10.77
C PRO A 547 -0.69 -23.36 -9.96
N ALA A 548 -0.11 -24.06 -8.98
CA ALA A 548 -0.83 -24.93 -8.05
C ALA A 548 -1.44 -24.14 -6.88
N VAL A 549 -2.20 -23.09 -7.20
CA VAL A 549 -2.94 -22.23 -6.28
C VAL A 549 -4.42 -22.36 -6.59
N TYR A 550 -5.26 -22.50 -5.57
CA TYR A 550 -6.65 -22.88 -5.71
C TYR A 550 -7.56 -22.13 -4.74
N LEU A 551 -8.76 -21.79 -5.20
CA LEU A 551 -9.88 -21.41 -4.34
C LEU A 551 -10.86 -22.58 -4.24
N TYR A 552 -11.29 -22.91 -3.02
CA TYR A 552 -12.36 -23.86 -2.77
C TYR A 552 -13.61 -23.11 -2.36
N ALA A 553 -14.71 -23.30 -3.09
CA ALA A 553 -16.00 -22.67 -2.79
C ALA A 553 -17.11 -23.69 -2.52
N ALA A 554 -18.03 -23.33 -1.63
CA ALA A 554 -19.28 -24.04 -1.39
C ALA A 554 -20.44 -23.04 -1.27
N VAL A 555 -21.56 -23.34 -1.94
CA VAL A 555 -22.75 -22.47 -1.92
C VAL A 555 -23.80 -23.01 -0.97
N TRP A 556 -24.37 -22.10 -0.19
CA TRP A 556 -25.52 -22.32 0.67
C TRP A 556 -26.72 -21.50 0.21
N PRO A 557 -27.97 -21.97 0.33
CA PRO A 557 -28.43 -23.30 0.78
C PRO A 557 -27.78 -24.50 0.08
N LYS A 558 -27.60 -25.61 0.81
CA LYS A 558 -27.06 -26.87 0.23
C LYS A 558 -27.93 -27.40 -0.91
N TYR A 559 -27.29 -28.15 -1.81
CA TYR A 559 -27.91 -28.92 -2.90
C TYR A 559 -28.58 -28.07 -3.99
N GLN A 560 -28.07 -26.87 -4.23
CA GLN A 560 -28.44 -26.07 -5.39
C GLN A 560 -27.73 -26.60 -6.64
N GLY A 561 -28.37 -27.54 -7.35
CA GLY A 561 -27.76 -28.25 -8.48
C GLY A 561 -27.30 -27.36 -9.65
N THR A 562 -27.79 -26.12 -9.74
CA THR A 562 -27.35 -25.11 -10.72
C THR A 562 -26.12 -24.32 -10.26
N LYS A 563 -25.78 -24.34 -8.97
CA LYS A 563 -24.68 -23.60 -8.34
C LYS A 563 -23.62 -24.56 -7.82
N ALA A 564 -23.11 -25.39 -8.72
CA ALA A 564 -22.25 -26.51 -8.37
C ALA A 564 -21.23 -26.81 -9.48
N ALA A 565 -20.12 -27.45 -9.09
CA ALA A 565 -19.08 -27.90 -10.01
C ALA A 565 -18.57 -26.77 -10.91
N SER A 566 -18.33 -27.05 -12.20
CA SER A 566 -17.70 -26.09 -13.08
C SER A 566 -18.53 -24.83 -13.26
N ALA A 567 -19.87 -24.92 -13.21
CA ALA A 567 -20.76 -23.77 -13.40
C ALA A 567 -20.44 -22.57 -12.48
N LEU A 568 -19.87 -22.83 -11.30
CA LEU A 568 -19.45 -21.79 -10.36
C LEU A 568 -18.26 -20.95 -10.83
N SER A 569 -17.48 -21.41 -11.79
CA SER A 569 -16.38 -20.63 -12.36
C SER A 569 -16.92 -19.71 -13.45
N GLN A 570 -16.54 -18.43 -13.42
CA GLN A 570 -16.94 -17.46 -14.44
C GLN A 570 -16.37 -17.82 -15.83
N ASP A 571 -15.11 -18.25 -15.86
CA ASP A 571 -14.41 -18.68 -17.07
C ASP A 571 -13.68 -19.99 -16.81
N HIS A 572 -14.24 -21.11 -17.26
CA HIS A 572 -13.64 -22.43 -17.07
C HIS A 572 -12.30 -22.61 -17.79
N SER A 573 -12.01 -21.79 -18.81
CA SER A 573 -10.73 -21.83 -19.52
C SER A 573 -9.62 -21.19 -18.69
N ARG A 574 -9.96 -20.14 -17.94
CA ARG A 574 -9.05 -19.42 -17.05
C ARG A 574 -8.96 -20.07 -15.65
N TRP A 575 -10.10 -20.39 -15.06
CA TRP A 575 -10.24 -20.95 -13.71
C TRP A 575 -10.94 -22.30 -13.72
N PRO A 576 -10.28 -23.35 -14.24
CA PRO A 576 -10.90 -24.67 -14.37
C PRO A 576 -11.19 -25.29 -13.00
N LEU A 577 -12.32 -25.99 -12.92
CA LEU A 577 -12.59 -26.92 -11.83
C LEU A 577 -11.59 -28.08 -11.90
N VAL A 578 -10.85 -28.31 -10.82
CA VAL A 578 -9.80 -29.34 -10.75
C VAL A 578 -10.02 -30.34 -9.61
N ASP A 579 -10.85 -30.00 -8.63
CA ASP A 579 -11.10 -30.84 -7.46
C ASP A 579 -12.52 -30.71 -6.91
N SER A 580 -12.99 -31.71 -6.16
CA SER A 580 -14.21 -31.63 -5.39
C SER A 580 -14.10 -32.47 -4.11
N VAL A 581 -14.41 -31.87 -2.96
CA VAL A 581 -14.27 -32.50 -1.65
C VAL A 581 -15.59 -32.44 -0.88
N ASN A 582 -16.02 -33.56 -0.29
CA ASN A 582 -17.14 -33.59 0.64
C ASN A 582 -16.63 -33.52 2.09
N ALA A 583 -16.77 -32.36 2.73
CA ALA A 583 -16.27 -32.10 4.08
C ALA A 583 -17.10 -31.01 4.78
N GLY A 584 -17.18 -31.03 6.12
CA GLY A 584 -18.06 -30.13 6.88
C GLY A 584 -19.56 -30.29 6.55
N GLY A 585 -19.92 -31.39 5.89
CA GLY A 585 -21.26 -31.60 5.34
C GLY A 585 -21.58 -30.78 4.09
N ASN A 586 -20.61 -30.04 3.52
CA ASN A 586 -20.67 -29.33 2.25
C ASN A 586 -19.94 -30.13 1.15
N THR A 587 -20.24 -29.81 -0.11
CA THR A 587 -19.38 -30.17 -1.24
C THR A 587 -18.63 -28.91 -1.65
N TRP A 588 -17.32 -28.94 -1.48
CA TRP A 588 -16.38 -27.88 -1.86
C TRP A 588 -15.84 -28.15 -3.24
N TYR A 589 -15.87 -27.14 -4.11
CA TYR A 589 -15.37 -27.21 -5.48
C TYR A 589 -14.09 -26.39 -5.58
N GLY A 590 -12.99 -27.05 -6.00
CA GLY A 590 -11.67 -26.43 -6.11
C GLY A 590 -11.41 -25.94 -7.53
N PHE A 591 -11.16 -24.64 -7.68
CA PHE A 591 -10.83 -23.96 -8.93
C PHE A 591 -9.35 -23.58 -8.93
N ARG A 592 -8.63 -23.91 -10.00
CA ARG A 592 -7.25 -23.44 -10.16
C ARG A 592 -7.27 -21.94 -10.45
N MET A 593 -6.56 -21.17 -9.64
CA MET A 593 -6.36 -19.73 -9.84
C MET A 593 -5.43 -19.49 -11.05
N ASP A 594 -5.47 -18.29 -11.60
CA ASP A 594 -4.60 -17.83 -12.69
C ASP A 594 -3.67 -16.71 -12.19
N THR A 595 -2.57 -16.46 -12.88
CA THR A 595 -1.66 -15.36 -12.54
C THR A 595 -2.34 -14.02 -12.81
N VAL A 596 -2.05 -13.02 -11.97
CA VAL A 596 -2.44 -11.62 -12.21
C VAL A 596 -1.53 -11.04 -13.29
N PHE A 597 -2.06 -10.18 -14.15
CA PHE A 597 -1.29 -9.51 -15.19
C PHE A 597 -1.49 -7.99 -15.07
N THR A 598 -0.45 -7.22 -15.38
CA THR A 598 -0.57 -5.80 -15.68
C THR A 598 -1.14 -5.61 -17.10
N GLY A 599 -1.61 -4.39 -17.39
CA GLY A 599 -2.13 -3.98 -18.69
C GLY A 599 -3.50 -3.28 -18.64
N SER A 600 -3.86 -2.60 -19.73
CA SER A 600 -5.19 -2.02 -19.93
C SER A 600 -6.27 -3.10 -20.05
N GLU A 601 -7.53 -2.74 -19.79
CA GLU A 601 -8.66 -3.68 -19.71
C GLU A 601 -8.70 -4.68 -20.89
N GLY A 602 -8.47 -5.96 -20.59
CA GLY A 602 -8.48 -7.06 -21.57
C GLY A 602 -7.11 -7.41 -22.18
N SER A 603 -6.04 -6.69 -21.86
CA SER A 603 -4.66 -7.03 -22.22
C SER A 603 -3.96 -7.78 -21.09
N ARG A 604 -3.18 -8.82 -21.42
CA ARG A 604 -2.28 -9.51 -20.49
C ARG A 604 -0.85 -9.20 -20.93
N THR A 605 -0.25 -8.15 -20.39
CA THR A 605 1.12 -7.75 -20.79
C THR A 605 2.14 -8.49 -19.94
N THR A 606 2.22 -8.14 -18.65
CA THR A 606 3.28 -8.65 -17.77
C THR A 606 2.66 -9.39 -16.58
N PRO A 607 3.01 -10.66 -16.33
CA PRO A 607 2.55 -11.35 -15.14
C PRO A 607 3.10 -10.68 -13.89
N VAL A 608 2.26 -10.43 -12.90
CA VAL A 608 2.69 -9.95 -11.58
C VAL A 608 3.18 -11.15 -10.77
N PRO A 609 4.47 -11.21 -10.39
CA PRO A 609 5.01 -12.34 -9.63
C PRO A 609 4.20 -12.62 -8.37
N HIS A 610 4.06 -13.90 -8.04
CA HIS A 610 3.41 -14.39 -6.81
C HIS A 610 1.94 -13.98 -6.60
N ARG A 611 1.31 -13.20 -7.49
CA ARG A 611 -0.10 -12.79 -7.39
C ARG A 611 -1.00 -13.66 -8.26
N PHE A 612 -2.09 -14.15 -7.66
CA PHE A 612 -3.05 -15.05 -8.28
C PHE A 612 -4.47 -14.53 -8.12
N CYS A 613 -5.31 -14.77 -9.12
CA CYS A 613 -6.70 -14.34 -9.13
C CYS A 613 -7.66 -15.48 -9.50
N VAL A 614 -8.91 -15.35 -9.05
CA VAL A 614 -10.04 -16.20 -9.42
C VAL A 614 -11.34 -15.43 -9.37
N ASP A 615 -12.29 -15.85 -10.18
CA ASP A 615 -13.63 -15.29 -10.22
C ASP A 615 -14.69 -16.41 -10.23
N LEU A 616 -15.85 -16.09 -9.68
CA LEU A 616 -17.02 -16.95 -9.63
C LEU A 616 -18.11 -16.42 -10.56
N ASN A 617 -19.00 -17.31 -10.99
CA ASN A 617 -19.99 -16.95 -12.00
C ASN A 617 -21.08 -16.03 -11.44
N ASP A 618 -20.97 -14.74 -11.75
CA ASP A 618 -21.91 -13.67 -11.41
C ASP A 618 -23.38 -13.96 -11.76
N ASN A 619 -23.63 -14.78 -12.76
CA ASN A 619 -24.99 -15.06 -13.21
C ASN A 619 -25.71 -16.11 -12.36
N LEU A 620 -25.05 -16.67 -11.35
CA LEU A 620 -25.58 -17.76 -10.54
C LEU A 620 -26.18 -17.32 -9.21
N PHE A 621 -25.59 -16.33 -8.57
CA PHE A 621 -25.96 -16.00 -7.19
C PHE A 621 -27.16 -15.08 -7.16
N THR A 622 -27.99 -15.24 -6.14
CA THR A 622 -29.26 -14.55 -5.95
C THR A 622 -29.44 -14.22 -4.48
N PRO A 623 -30.24 -13.21 -4.12
CA PRO A 623 -30.51 -12.91 -2.72
C PRO A 623 -30.93 -14.15 -1.92
N GLY A 624 -30.28 -14.36 -0.78
CA GLY A 624 -30.46 -15.51 0.10
C GLY A 624 -29.41 -16.61 -0.05
N ASP A 625 -28.50 -16.51 -1.02
CA ASP A 625 -27.30 -17.35 -1.04
C ASP A 625 -26.22 -16.83 -0.08
N THR A 626 -25.41 -17.76 0.42
CA THR A 626 -24.12 -17.46 1.06
C THR A 626 -23.08 -18.36 0.42
N VAL A 627 -21.95 -17.79 0.03
CA VAL A 627 -20.84 -18.53 -0.57
C VAL A 627 -19.70 -18.58 0.44
N PHE A 628 -19.36 -19.79 0.84
CA PHE A 628 -18.21 -20.05 1.70
C PHE A 628 -16.99 -20.35 0.86
N PHE A 629 -15.82 -19.84 1.24
CA PHE A 629 -14.59 -20.08 0.51
C PHE A 629 -13.32 -20.08 1.39
N PHE A 630 -12.28 -20.71 0.88
CA PHE A 630 -10.91 -20.68 1.42
C PHE A 630 -9.90 -21.00 0.31
N PHE A 631 -8.62 -20.80 0.57
CA PHE A 631 -7.56 -21.02 -0.42
C PHE A 631 -6.67 -22.21 -0.08
N LYS A 632 -6.00 -22.74 -1.10
CA LYS A 632 -5.01 -23.81 -1.02
C LYS A 632 -3.87 -23.53 -1.99
N ALA A 633 -2.64 -23.81 -1.58
CA ALA A 633 -1.46 -23.75 -2.43
C ALA A 633 -0.59 -24.98 -2.20
N VAL A 634 0.21 -25.33 -3.21
CA VAL A 634 1.10 -26.50 -3.17
C VAL A 634 2.49 -26.10 -3.64
N SER A 635 3.51 -26.48 -2.87
CA SER A 635 4.92 -26.31 -3.23
C SER A 635 5.30 -27.08 -4.49
N GLY A 636 6.39 -26.66 -5.13
CA GLY A 636 7.05 -27.42 -6.18
C GLY A 636 7.58 -28.79 -5.70
N PRO A 637 7.81 -29.73 -6.63
CA PRO A 637 8.47 -30.98 -6.31
C PRO A 637 9.95 -30.73 -5.93
N PRO A 638 10.54 -31.54 -5.02
CA PRO A 638 9.97 -32.76 -4.44
C PRO A 638 9.13 -32.55 -3.18
N ALA A 639 9.13 -31.36 -2.57
CA ALA A 639 8.48 -31.12 -1.29
C ALA A 639 6.98 -31.35 -1.34
N ASN A 640 6.28 -30.77 -2.32
CA ASN A 640 4.82 -30.84 -2.45
C ASN A 640 4.08 -30.54 -1.14
N ASN A 641 4.60 -29.64 -0.31
CA ASN A 641 3.92 -29.21 0.91
C ASN A 641 2.62 -28.48 0.52
N ILE A 642 1.60 -28.60 1.37
CA ILE A 642 0.29 -28.03 1.10
C ILE A 642 -0.08 -27.13 2.27
N THR A 643 -0.39 -25.88 1.95
CA THR A 643 -0.95 -24.93 2.91
C THR A 643 -2.34 -24.50 2.45
N TYR A 644 -3.17 -24.17 3.42
CA TYR A 644 -4.51 -23.64 3.27
C TYR A 644 -4.59 -22.31 4.00
N TRP A 645 -5.42 -21.40 3.52
CA TRP A 645 -5.58 -20.09 4.16
C TRP A 645 -7.04 -19.64 4.19
N SER A 646 -7.43 -19.06 5.31
CA SER A 646 -8.63 -18.24 5.48
C SER A 646 -8.31 -17.10 6.43
N GLU A 647 -9.02 -15.98 6.32
CA GLU A 647 -8.86 -14.82 7.19
C GLU A 647 -9.04 -15.16 8.67
N PHE A 648 -9.99 -16.04 9.00
CA PHE A 648 -10.31 -16.38 10.39
C PHE A 648 -9.32 -17.37 11.03
N THR A 649 -8.64 -18.18 10.22
CA THR A 649 -7.69 -19.20 10.72
C THR A 649 -6.23 -18.86 10.50
N GLY A 650 -5.93 -17.93 9.59
CA GLY A 650 -4.62 -17.78 8.96
C GLY A 650 -4.19 -19.04 8.20
N THR A 651 -2.89 -19.22 8.01
CA THR A 651 -2.29 -20.37 7.32
C THR A 651 -2.40 -21.65 8.14
N LYS A 652 -2.86 -22.75 7.51
CA LYS A 652 -2.99 -24.09 8.09
C LYS A 652 -2.42 -25.15 7.16
N ASN A 653 -1.95 -26.26 7.73
CA ASN A 653 -1.47 -27.42 6.97
C ASN A 653 -2.55 -28.49 6.75
N ASN A 654 -3.76 -28.25 7.24
CA ASN A 654 -4.87 -29.19 7.17
C ASN A 654 -6.16 -28.47 6.77
N MET A 655 -6.76 -28.94 5.68
CA MET A 655 -8.02 -28.44 5.15
C MET A 655 -9.17 -28.49 6.14
N SER A 656 -9.19 -29.46 7.07
CA SER A 656 -10.31 -29.54 8.02
C SER A 656 -10.40 -28.33 8.94
N GLU A 657 -9.26 -27.67 9.24
CA GLU A 657 -9.22 -26.50 10.12
C GLU A 657 -9.83 -25.27 9.43
N VAL A 658 -9.50 -25.03 8.16
CA VAL A 658 -10.09 -23.91 7.39
C VAL A 658 -11.56 -24.15 7.01
N ILE A 659 -12.00 -25.42 6.94
CA ILE A 659 -13.41 -25.76 6.70
C ILE A 659 -14.27 -25.53 7.95
N GLU A 660 -13.68 -25.55 9.14
CA GLU A 660 -14.40 -25.26 10.38
C GLU A 660 -14.72 -23.77 10.53
N ASP A 661 -13.91 -22.90 9.91
CA ASP A 661 -14.07 -21.44 9.94
C ASP A 661 -13.72 -20.80 8.58
N PRO A 662 -14.52 -21.08 7.53
CA PRO A 662 -14.27 -20.55 6.19
C PRO A 662 -14.66 -19.07 6.10
N MET A 663 -14.07 -18.36 5.13
CA MET A 663 -14.57 -17.03 4.77
C MET A 663 -15.93 -17.15 4.09
N GLU A 664 -16.70 -16.06 4.09
CA GLU A 664 -17.96 -15.98 3.37
C GLU A 664 -18.16 -14.63 2.68
N PHE A 665 -19.02 -14.65 1.68
CA PHE A 665 -19.78 -13.47 1.27
C PHE A 665 -21.26 -13.84 1.13
N THR A 666 -22.12 -12.90 1.46
CA THR A 666 -23.56 -13.06 1.53
C THR A 666 -24.25 -12.27 0.43
N CYS A 667 -25.17 -12.93 -0.26
CA CYS A 667 -26.05 -12.33 -1.25
C CYS A 667 -27.29 -11.79 -0.54
N LEU A 668 -27.31 -10.48 -0.30
CA LEU A 668 -28.35 -9.83 0.48
C LEU A 668 -29.60 -9.49 -0.34
N PRO A 669 -30.79 -9.51 0.29
CA PRO A 669 -31.04 -9.92 1.67
C PRO A 669 -30.87 -11.41 1.97
N ALA A 670 -30.37 -11.75 3.17
CA ALA A 670 -30.23 -13.13 3.59
C ALA A 670 -31.63 -13.72 3.91
N GLY A 671 -31.95 -14.85 3.27
CA GLY A 671 -33.29 -15.44 3.27
C GLY A 671 -33.48 -16.64 4.20
N TRP A 672 -32.46 -17.00 4.99
CA TRP A 672 -32.36 -18.35 5.53
C TRP A 672 -33.05 -18.59 6.88
N TRP A 673 -33.13 -17.58 7.76
CA TRP A 673 -33.62 -17.79 9.15
C TRP A 673 -35.04 -17.29 9.43
N GLY A 674 -35.72 -16.82 8.39
CA GLY A 674 -36.97 -16.06 8.50
C GLY A 674 -36.81 -14.74 7.78
N LEU A 675 -37.90 -13.98 7.68
CA LEU A 675 -37.80 -12.64 7.14
C LEU A 675 -37.08 -11.76 8.19
N SER A 676 -35.75 -11.70 8.17
CA SER A 676 -34.98 -10.67 8.86
C SER A 676 -35.51 -9.30 8.45
N ASP A 677 -35.87 -8.49 9.43
CA ASP A 677 -36.25 -7.09 9.26
C ASP A 677 -35.12 -6.18 9.76
N LYS A 678 -33.92 -6.71 9.97
CA LYS A 678 -32.77 -5.98 10.54
C LYS A 678 -31.53 -6.24 9.71
N LEU A 679 -30.79 -5.17 9.40
CA LEU A 679 -29.47 -5.25 8.79
C LEU A 679 -28.44 -4.76 9.81
N TYR A 680 -27.42 -5.57 10.09
CA TYR A 680 -26.23 -5.18 10.82
C TYR A 680 -25.12 -4.90 9.81
N VAL A 681 -24.66 -3.66 9.75
CA VAL A 681 -23.53 -3.24 8.94
C VAL A 681 -22.29 -3.30 9.83
N ASP A 682 -21.42 -4.25 9.54
CA ASP A 682 -20.17 -4.44 10.25
C ASP A 682 -19.06 -3.61 9.59
N ASN A 683 -19.07 -2.31 9.86
CA ASN A 683 -18.02 -1.38 9.42
C ASN A 683 -16.79 -1.43 10.34
N TYR A 684 -16.56 -2.57 10.99
CA TYR A 684 -15.38 -2.86 11.82
C TYR A 684 -15.00 -4.35 11.71
N ASP A 685 -15.37 -4.96 10.57
CA ASP A 685 -15.10 -6.38 10.29
C ASP A 685 -13.59 -6.67 10.34
N GLY A 686 -13.25 -7.87 10.81
CA GLY A 686 -11.85 -8.30 11.02
C GLY A 686 -11.13 -7.67 12.22
N LEU A 687 -11.61 -6.54 12.76
CA LEU A 687 -10.94 -5.78 13.84
C LEU A 687 -11.49 -6.08 15.25
N GLY A 688 -12.18 -7.21 15.41
CA GLY A 688 -12.75 -7.66 16.69
C GLY A 688 -14.26 -7.43 16.85
N ALA A 689 -14.92 -6.83 15.85
CA ALA A 689 -16.38 -6.67 15.83
C ALA A 689 -17.12 -8.01 15.84
N GLU A 690 -16.56 -9.06 15.25
CA GLU A 690 -17.24 -10.36 15.15
C GLU A 690 -17.53 -10.98 16.52
N ALA A 691 -16.59 -10.85 17.47
CA ALA A 691 -16.81 -11.28 18.84
C ALA A 691 -17.94 -10.49 19.51
N PHE A 692 -18.06 -9.18 19.20
CA PHE A 692 -19.15 -8.34 19.67
C PHE A 692 -20.49 -8.73 19.03
N PHE A 693 -20.54 -8.96 17.72
CA PHE A 693 -21.75 -9.36 16.99
C PHE A 693 -22.29 -10.71 17.53
N GLN A 694 -21.43 -11.74 17.55
CA GLN A 694 -21.79 -13.07 18.04
C GLN A 694 -22.21 -13.05 19.52
N TRP A 695 -21.55 -12.25 20.36
CA TRP A 695 -21.90 -12.17 21.77
C TRP A 695 -23.23 -11.43 22.01
N THR A 696 -23.41 -10.29 21.33
CA THR A 696 -24.57 -9.39 21.48
C THR A 696 -25.83 -10.01 20.90
N PHE A 697 -25.80 -10.42 19.63
CA PHE A 697 -26.97 -10.94 18.93
C PHE A 697 -27.14 -12.45 19.08
N GLY A 698 -26.05 -13.18 19.31
CA GLY A 698 -26.03 -14.63 19.53
C GLY A 698 -26.44 -15.07 20.93
N TYR A 699 -25.63 -15.96 21.49
CA TYR A 699 -26.06 -16.95 22.48
C TYR A 699 -26.39 -16.43 23.89
N THR A 700 -26.10 -15.17 24.20
CA THR A 700 -26.02 -14.74 25.61
C THR A 700 -26.76 -13.46 25.97
N CYS A 701 -26.97 -12.52 25.02
CA CYS A 701 -27.56 -11.22 25.33
C CYS A 701 -28.96 -11.03 24.73
N LEU A 702 -29.10 -11.03 23.41
CA LEU A 702 -30.38 -10.76 22.75
C LEU A 702 -31.06 -12.00 22.16
N GLY A 703 -30.28 -13.03 21.78
CA GLY A 703 -30.82 -14.29 21.25
C GLY A 703 -31.52 -14.16 19.89
N CYS A 704 -31.19 -13.13 19.10
CA CYS A 704 -31.82 -12.78 17.83
C CYS A 704 -30.86 -12.92 16.62
N TYR A 705 -29.77 -13.68 16.76
CA TYR A 705 -28.80 -13.93 15.68
C TYR A 705 -29.42 -14.48 14.39
N GLY A 706 -30.49 -15.26 14.49
CA GLY A 706 -31.25 -15.74 13.32
C GLY A 706 -32.26 -14.73 12.77
N GLU A 707 -32.31 -13.49 13.27
CA GLU A 707 -33.30 -12.48 12.87
C GLU A 707 -32.63 -11.23 12.28
N ILE A 708 -31.32 -11.29 12.01
CA ILE A 708 -30.50 -10.18 11.57
C ILE A 708 -29.69 -10.62 10.35
N ASP A 709 -29.75 -9.82 9.28
CA ASP A 709 -28.83 -9.95 8.16
C ASP A 709 -27.56 -9.17 8.48
N ARG A 710 -26.41 -9.63 7.97
CA ARG A 710 -25.12 -8.99 8.17
C ARG A 710 -24.56 -8.53 6.82
N TYR A 711 -23.96 -7.34 6.80
CA TYR A 711 -23.17 -6.81 5.70
C TYR A 711 -21.79 -6.46 6.24
N ASP A 712 -20.78 -7.18 5.78
CA ASP A 712 -19.40 -7.03 6.24
C ASP A 712 -18.63 -6.07 5.37
N VAL A 713 -18.13 -4.96 5.93
CA VAL A 713 -17.25 -4.04 5.22
C VAL A 713 -15.82 -4.55 5.35
N ARG A 714 -15.32 -5.29 4.35
CA ARG A 714 -13.97 -5.85 4.41
C ARG A 714 -12.89 -4.78 4.40
N GLY A 715 -11.95 -4.85 5.35
CA GLY A 715 -10.88 -3.86 5.48
C GLY A 715 -11.41 -2.43 5.66
N PRO A 716 -12.28 -2.15 6.64
CA PRO A 716 -13.03 -0.89 6.70
C PRO A 716 -12.14 0.35 6.90
N ALA A 717 -10.96 0.18 7.49
CA ALA A 717 -9.97 1.25 7.65
C ALA A 717 -9.29 1.70 6.33
N SER A 718 -9.37 0.88 5.27
CA SER A 718 -8.77 1.17 3.96
C SER A 718 -9.52 2.22 3.16
N LEU A 719 -10.81 2.45 3.46
CA LEU A 719 -11.71 3.31 2.68
C LEU A 719 -11.82 2.89 1.20
N ALA A 720 -11.69 1.59 0.90
CA ALA A 720 -11.58 1.06 -0.45
C ALA A 720 -12.88 1.03 -1.28
N GLY A 721 -13.85 1.91 -1.03
CA GLY A 721 -15.04 1.99 -1.89
C GLY A 721 -16.07 0.87 -1.67
N ASN A 722 -16.11 0.25 -0.48
CA ASN A 722 -16.85 -0.99 -0.22
C ASN A 722 -17.90 -0.90 0.91
N SER A 723 -18.20 0.29 1.43
CA SER A 723 -19.32 0.44 2.38
C SER A 723 -20.68 0.23 1.70
N LEU A 724 -21.77 0.28 2.49
CA LEU A 724 -23.11 -0.15 2.04
C LEU A 724 -23.58 0.56 0.76
N ALA A 725 -23.33 1.87 0.62
CA ALA A 725 -23.74 2.64 -0.55
C ALA A 725 -23.03 2.23 -1.85
N SER A 726 -21.91 1.51 -1.78
CA SER A 726 -21.26 0.97 -2.96
C SER A 726 -21.98 -0.25 -3.56
N ARG A 727 -22.83 -0.93 -2.77
CA ARG A 727 -23.48 -2.20 -3.17
C ARG A 727 -25.00 -2.07 -3.32
N VAL A 728 -25.64 -1.13 -2.63
CA VAL A 728 -27.08 -0.87 -2.76
C VAL A 728 -27.36 0.01 -3.97
N VAL A 729 -28.14 -0.49 -4.93
CA VAL A 729 -28.49 0.23 -6.16
C VAL A 729 -29.84 0.95 -6.03
N ASP A 730 -30.81 0.35 -5.34
CA ASP A 730 -32.15 0.92 -5.15
C ASP A 730 -32.66 0.69 -3.72
N VAL A 731 -32.58 1.72 -2.88
CA VAL A 731 -33.06 1.69 -1.49
C VAL A 731 -34.55 1.33 -1.40
N SER A 732 -35.37 1.78 -2.34
CA SER A 732 -36.82 1.58 -2.33
C SER A 732 -37.24 0.13 -2.63
N GLN A 733 -36.42 -0.59 -3.39
CA GLN A 733 -36.67 -1.98 -3.77
C GLN A 733 -35.88 -2.98 -2.93
N GLN A 734 -34.65 -2.66 -2.55
CA GLN A 734 -33.74 -3.60 -1.88
C GLN A 734 -33.80 -3.50 -0.36
N MET A 735 -33.88 -2.27 0.16
CA MET A 735 -33.77 -2.02 1.61
C MET A 735 -35.15 -1.91 2.26
N ILE A 736 -35.98 -0.97 1.83
CA ILE A 736 -37.28 -0.65 2.45
C ILE A 736 -38.26 -1.83 2.51
N PRO A 737 -38.39 -2.68 1.48
CA PRO A 737 -39.31 -3.82 1.54
C PRO A 737 -38.83 -4.92 2.49
N ARG A 738 -37.54 -4.94 2.83
CA ARG A 738 -36.91 -5.99 3.63
C ARG A 738 -36.66 -5.57 5.07
N TYR A 739 -36.03 -4.43 5.27
CA TYR A 739 -35.52 -4.00 6.56
C TYR A 739 -36.42 -2.94 7.20
N ARG A 740 -36.35 -2.91 8.53
CA ARG A 740 -36.99 -1.97 9.45
C ARG A 740 -35.95 -1.36 10.40
N THR A 741 -34.83 -2.04 10.61
CA THR A 741 -33.75 -1.51 11.43
C THR A 741 -32.41 -1.69 10.72
N ILE A 742 -31.59 -0.64 10.73
CA ILE A 742 -30.17 -0.73 10.40
C ILE A 742 -29.39 -0.52 11.70
N ILE A 743 -28.46 -1.43 11.98
CA ILE A 743 -27.53 -1.35 13.09
C ILE A 743 -26.15 -1.18 12.47
N TRP A 744 -25.54 -0.02 12.64
CA TRP A 744 -24.25 0.30 12.05
C TRP A 744 -23.19 0.32 13.13
N ASN A 745 -22.19 -0.53 13.02
CA ASN A 745 -21.08 -0.59 13.97
C ASN A 745 -19.77 -0.22 13.29
N SER A 746 -19.12 0.83 13.78
CA SER A 746 -17.83 1.30 13.30
C SER A 746 -16.69 1.07 14.30
N GLY A 747 -16.95 0.38 15.42
CA GLY A 747 -15.91 0.08 16.42
C GLY A 747 -15.17 1.34 16.89
N ASP A 748 -13.85 1.29 16.95
CA ASP A 748 -13.00 2.43 17.31
C ASP A 748 -12.34 3.08 16.08
N LEU A 749 -12.94 2.94 14.89
CA LEU A 749 -12.41 3.57 13.69
C LEU A 749 -12.19 5.07 13.90
N GLN A 750 -10.96 5.50 13.63
CA GLN A 750 -10.58 6.92 13.70
C GLN A 750 -11.16 7.75 12.56
N LYS A 751 -11.42 7.10 11.42
CA LYS A 751 -11.98 7.70 10.21
C LYS A 751 -12.71 6.63 9.40
N GLY A 752 -13.60 7.04 8.50
CA GLY A 752 -14.31 6.09 7.65
C GLY A 752 -15.46 5.40 8.35
N THR A 753 -16.05 6.05 9.36
CA THR A 753 -17.20 5.49 10.08
C THR A 753 -18.45 5.39 9.20
N VAL A 754 -18.87 6.45 8.51
CA VAL A 754 -20.01 6.45 7.58
C VAL A 754 -19.66 7.37 6.40
N GLY A 755 -19.82 6.90 5.16
CA GLY A 755 -19.43 7.67 3.96
C GLY A 755 -20.35 8.84 3.62
N GLU A 756 -19.76 9.96 3.15
CA GLU A 756 -20.48 11.18 2.74
C GLU A 756 -20.51 11.42 1.22
N GLY A 757 -19.83 10.57 0.42
CA GLY A 757 -19.79 10.68 -1.04
C GLY A 757 -18.84 11.75 -1.60
N GLU A 758 -17.79 12.13 -0.86
CA GLU A 758 -16.79 13.10 -1.32
C GLU A 758 -15.57 12.40 -1.97
N LEU A 759 -15.24 12.81 -3.20
CA LEU A 759 -14.18 12.29 -4.06
C LEU A 759 -12.87 11.92 -3.35
N TYR A 760 -12.42 12.75 -2.42
CA TYR A 760 -11.08 12.62 -1.82
C TYR A 760 -11.07 11.91 -0.46
N ARG A 761 -12.24 11.67 0.15
CA ARG A 761 -12.36 11.06 1.48
C ARG A 761 -13.05 9.70 1.44
N ARG A 762 -14.15 9.61 0.70
CA ARG A 762 -14.94 8.37 0.50
C ARG A 762 -15.91 8.57 -0.65
N LYS A 763 -15.83 7.73 -1.68
CA LYS A 763 -16.73 7.78 -2.83
C LYS A 763 -18.15 7.34 -2.48
N GLU A 764 -18.30 6.52 -1.44
CA GLU A 764 -19.58 5.99 -0.99
C GLU A 764 -20.39 7.05 -0.22
N ASP A 765 -21.62 7.29 -0.64
CA ASP A 765 -22.57 8.18 0.04
C ASP A 765 -23.55 7.37 0.90
N ASP A 766 -23.03 6.81 2.00
CA ASP A 766 -23.83 6.04 2.96
C ASP A 766 -24.92 6.90 3.60
N TYR A 767 -24.64 8.16 3.90
CA TYR A 767 -25.64 9.08 4.45
C TYR A 767 -26.83 9.27 3.52
N SER A 768 -26.64 9.25 2.20
CA SER A 768 -27.76 9.28 1.24
C SER A 768 -28.62 8.02 1.33
N VAL A 769 -28.00 6.84 1.40
CA VAL A 769 -28.72 5.56 1.58
C VAL A 769 -29.52 5.55 2.89
N LEU A 770 -28.88 5.96 3.99
CA LEU A 770 -29.50 5.99 5.31
C LEU A 770 -30.61 7.05 5.40
N TYR A 771 -30.43 8.22 4.78
CA TYR A 771 -31.46 9.25 4.68
C TYR A 771 -32.68 8.74 3.92
N MET A 772 -32.48 8.18 2.72
CA MET A 772 -33.56 7.61 1.92
C MET A 772 -34.29 6.49 2.66
N PHE A 773 -33.55 5.64 3.38
CA PHE A 773 -34.13 4.56 4.17
C PHE A 773 -35.06 5.08 5.26
N LEU A 774 -34.72 6.17 5.96
CA LEU A 774 -35.59 6.76 6.99
C LEU A 774 -36.74 7.57 6.40
N ASP A 775 -36.47 8.44 5.42
CA ASP A 775 -37.44 9.39 4.87
C ASP A 775 -38.56 8.71 4.07
N GLN A 776 -38.22 7.68 3.28
CA GLN A 776 -39.19 7.04 2.39
C GLN A 776 -39.96 5.91 3.07
N HIS A 777 -39.68 5.62 4.35
CA HIS A 777 -40.33 4.54 5.09
C HIS A 777 -41.70 4.96 5.61
N THR A 778 -42.73 4.78 4.78
CA THR A 778 -44.11 5.26 5.01
C THR A 778 -44.81 4.79 6.30
N GLU A 779 -44.28 3.78 6.99
CA GLU A 779 -44.88 3.20 8.19
C GLU A 779 -44.39 3.83 9.51
N ASN A 780 -43.49 4.82 9.49
CA ASN A 780 -42.86 5.43 10.69
C ASN A 780 -42.28 4.39 11.68
N ASN A 781 -41.85 3.24 11.18
CA ASN A 781 -41.30 2.13 11.96
C ASN A 781 -39.87 1.76 11.57
N ALA A 782 -39.21 2.59 10.76
CA ALA A 782 -37.79 2.47 10.46
C ALA A 782 -36.95 3.11 11.58
N GLY A 783 -35.79 2.51 11.86
CA GLY A 783 -34.82 3.06 12.81
C GLY A 783 -33.39 2.72 12.42
N ILE A 784 -32.48 3.60 12.80
CA ILE A 784 -31.04 3.38 12.68
C ILE A 784 -30.43 3.45 14.08
N TYR A 785 -29.54 2.52 14.39
CA TYR A 785 -28.70 2.53 15.58
C TYR A 785 -27.24 2.61 15.15
N PHE A 786 -26.51 3.59 15.66
CA PHE A 786 -25.07 3.71 15.46
C PHE A 786 -24.33 3.25 16.71
N SER A 787 -23.23 2.52 16.51
CA SER A 787 -22.26 2.12 17.51
C SER A 787 -20.86 2.39 16.98
N GLY A 788 -19.99 2.88 17.84
CA GLY A 788 -18.60 3.15 17.52
C GLY A 788 -18.18 4.57 17.87
N ASP A 789 -16.88 4.76 17.98
CA ASP A 789 -16.25 6.02 18.27
C ASP A 789 -16.23 6.91 17.02
N ASN A 790 -16.05 8.21 17.22
CA ASN A 790 -15.89 9.23 16.17
C ASN A 790 -17.06 9.45 15.20
N ILE A 791 -18.11 8.62 15.16
CA ILE A 791 -19.26 8.80 14.24
C ILE A 791 -19.85 10.23 14.31
N ALA A 792 -20.09 10.73 15.53
CA ALA A 792 -20.64 12.07 15.72
C ALA A 792 -19.63 13.17 15.34
N GLN A 793 -18.34 12.94 15.59
CA GLN A 793 -17.27 13.89 15.26
C GLN A 793 -17.04 13.98 13.76
N GLU A 794 -16.99 12.85 13.05
CA GLU A 794 -16.91 12.82 11.59
C GLU A 794 -18.13 13.50 10.98
N LEU A 795 -19.35 13.16 11.42
CA LEU A 795 -20.58 13.78 10.93
C LEU A 795 -20.62 15.30 11.17
N ASP A 796 -19.99 15.80 12.24
CA ASP A 796 -19.91 17.24 12.48
C ASP A 796 -19.00 17.97 11.48
N GLY A 797 -17.94 17.30 11.02
CA GLY A 797 -16.98 17.82 10.04
C GLY A 797 -17.34 17.61 8.57
N MET A 798 -18.35 16.80 8.28
CA MET A 798 -18.84 16.49 6.92
C MET A 798 -19.60 17.66 6.30
N THR A 799 -19.51 17.84 4.99
CA THR A 799 -20.05 19.02 4.29
C THR A 799 -21.01 18.71 3.16
N THR A 800 -21.16 17.44 2.77
CA THR A 800 -22.08 17.07 1.69
C THR A 800 -23.55 17.28 2.07
N MET A 801 -24.41 17.44 1.06
CA MET A 801 -25.83 17.70 1.29
C MET A 801 -26.53 16.52 1.99
N SER A 802 -26.15 15.28 1.69
CA SER A 802 -26.73 14.08 2.28
C SER A 802 -26.41 13.98 3.78
N SER A 803 -25.14 14.13 4.16
CA SER A 803 -24.71 14.12 5.56
C SER A 803 -25.34 15.26 6.38
N GLN A 804 -25.40 16.47 5.81
CA GLN A 804 -26.04 17.63 6.44
C GLN A 804 -27.55 17.44 6.62
N ASN A 805 -28.26 16.91 5.62
CA ASN A 805 -29.69 16.61 5.75
C ASN A 805 -29.93 15.52 6.81
N PHE A 806 -29.11 14.45 6.81
CA PHE A 806 -29.22 13.40 7.80
C PHE A 806 -29.00 13.91 9.24
N LYS A 807 -27.96 14.72 9.45
CA LYS A 807 -27.68 15.37 10.74
C LYS A 807 -28.86 16.24 11.17
N ASN A 808 -29.37 17.10 10.30
CA ASN A 808 -30.42 18.05 10.67
C ASN A 808 -31.78 17.39 10.93
N ASP A 809 -32.15 16.39 10.14
CA ASP A 809 -33.48 15.77 10.20
C ASP A 809 -33.56 14.62 11.22
N PHE A 810 -32.48 13.83 11.36
CA PHE A 810 -32.51 12.58 12.12
C PHE A 810 -31.52 12.48 13.28
N MET A 811 -30.38 13.18 13.22
CA MET A 811 -29.36 13.15 14.29
C MET A 811 -28.86 14.54 14.70
N PRO A 812 -29.74 15.49 15.09
CA PRO A 812 -29.32 16.85 15.41
C PRO A 812 -28.48 16.84 16.68
N HIS A 813 -27.24 17.31 16.57
CA HIS A 813 -26.31 17.41 17.69
C HIS A 813 -25.40 18.64 17.54
N GLU A 814 -24.81 19.06 18.66
CA GLU A 814 -23.78 20.10 18.74
C GLU A 814 -22.55 19.47 19.40
N LEU A 815 -21.42 19.47 18.69
CA LEU A 815 -20.16 18.93 19.22
C LEU A 815 -19.53 19.93 20.20
N ILE A 816 -19.39 19.54 21.47
CA ILE A 816 -18.86 20.41 22.52
C ILE A 816 -17.32 20.33 22.62
N THR A 817 -16.75 19.14 22.42
CA THR A 817 -15.30 18.86 22.37
C THR A 817 -15.05 17.72 21.41
N GLY A 818 -13.92 17.74 20.69
CA GLY A 818 -13.51 16.65 19.81
C GLY A 818 -12.81 15.54 20.58
N ASP A 819 -13.58 14.76 21.34
CA ASP A 819 -13.32 13.33 21.59
C ASP A 819 -14.49 12.70 22.39
N HIS A 820 -14.88 11.47 22.06
CA HIS A 820 -15.74 10.61 22.89
C HIS A 820 -14.92 9.64 23.79
N THR A 821 -13.58 9.58 23.65
CA THR A 821 -12.70 8.70 24.43
C THR A 821 -12.56 9.12 25.91
N ASP A 822 -12.81 10.39 26.23
CA ASP A 822 -12.76 10.86 27.61
C ASP A 822 -14.05 10.47 28.34
N LEU A 823 -13.89 9.52 29.26
CA LEU A 823 -14.89 8.82 30.10
C LEU A 823 -15.80 9.70 30.99
N HIS A 824 -16.01 10.97 30.64
CA HIS A 824 -16.91 11.89 31.32
C HIS A 824 -17.57 12.88 30.35
N ARG A 825 -18.62 12.48 29.62
CA ARG A 825 -19.86 13.28 29.47
C ARG A 825 -20.95 12.55 28.69
N ILE A 826 -22.18 12.80 29.12
CA ILE A 826 -23.43 12.24 28.63
C ILE A 826 -23.85 13.03 27.37
N LEU A 827 -24.02 12.34 26.24
CA LEU A 827 -24.92 12.79 25.19
C LEU A 827 -26.34 12.75 25.76
N LEU A 828 -26.99 13.91 25.91
CA LEU A 828 -28.40 13.98 26.27
C LEU A 828 -29.23 13.90 24.99
N PRO A 829 -30.06 12.86 24.79
CA PRO A 829 -30.96 12.83 23.66
C PRO A 829 -32.08 13.85 23.90
N ALA A 830 -32.16 14.89 23.08
CA ALA A 830 -33.39 15.68 22.95
C ALA A 830 -34.34 14.91 22.01
N TRP A 831 -35.05 13.92 22.55
CA TRP A 831 -36.16 13.29 21.84
C TRP A 831 -37.39 14.16 22.04
N ASP A 832 -37.78 14.90 21.00
CA ASP A 832 -39.13 15.47 20.90
C ASP A 832 -39.57 15.43 19.43
N ARG A 833 -40.07 14.27 19.00
CA ARG A 833 -41.12 14.09 17.99
C ARG A 833 -41.89 12.79 18.24
#